data_AF-A0A1Z3N663-F1
#
_entry.id   AF-A0A1Z3N663-F1
#
_cell.length_a   1.000
_cell.length_b   1.000
_cell.length_c   1.000
_cell.angle_alpha   90.00
_cell.angle_beta   90.00
_cell.angle_gamma   90.00
#
_symmetry.space_group_name_H-M   'P 1'
#
loop_
_entity.id
_entity.type
_entity.pdbx_description
1 polymer ?
#
loop_
_entity_poly.entity_id
_entity_poly.type
_entity_poly.pdbx_seq_one_letter_code
_entity_poly.pdbx_strand_id
1 'polypeptide(L)'
;MTIIMLLSLSACMNADLAILTSKITQTQNLNGAYKSTSLVPIRWSTADADIPPDYLKLEASADGGNTWMVIQDRMSNTGAYDWDISHLADGSTHHLRLIAVVRDARETLPLGSFLIDDQPPVPGADQTVSVTEDVTAPFVLNTPSDNDQYKIQIVTAPARGSLSGCGGSSVLNCTYTPSLDNDIDDSFTYKVVDRAGNETAVVTVTLDLQPVNDVPVITTLACAGSIGENYAYACGINATDVDLPSPLTLTYHLDAATTCGPWLSIDANTGAVTGTPSAAEVGTTCHVAVYAEDDVGGQSAIFAWELAVTNSPPIVNVTGGPYIISEDAALAEVISGANVSSIEEAGSTYSLVTPTVAGDRCEDHAMAPTAANYSIDSVTGAFSFQPAPDYQGVCQIRIALTDAFPSTGYADVAITVNNVQDAPVIAAGLAPCAANIDEDDQYNCIVAITDPDPETVTVTRDVSDTCPWLTATPSGNGRVVTISGTPDDDDVGTCRLAIHAEDPQNATDVQFIDITIANAEPTLTIGTPTVLTEDDPSFSGLVDVLSAAAVSSLDEGLGTYSLDYTGLTGTACNDTSVVVTPASDFVISAATGAVSIKPRADYFGTCYAKIRFDDGNGAGNSVVEQEIAIVVQAVNDAPVITSIPTTHEILLTPGSATLSSFTLTVDVGPANENLQNLELICTNSNTSRLTVDCTQTRAGDGDLTVNLSASAGVDASATVTVKVRDSGGGTNESAVASVAVSMTDAVVLAPIAADTLNYNIYDQAVAQYSGAVAASARTFVVRVNPMVKVSSNDPALPAMRTGSLAATARVRLINDGLIIGAAGAGGLAPAATAGSLRMGQHGGTAFKVEAQYANVTILNNGMIYGGGGGGGRGGTDNSDVGAGGAGGAGEGPASAAVSGTAGASSGGTGGSPATAVAGGASPAGDYTPSNGVARTHGSAGQGGSTCLIGSALGNNPGEAFFGRGGFGAGFGGGAGACDITFGGGGGGGHFGGGGGSGGLADLNDAGNLNTDANGYNGGNGGAAIEVPNAVSVPADIAISIVPGGGSQIAGCVWNDISGVYLSNVASDTDINNRVLTYSSTASQNVNSPSGLKIWSNGRGKAYR
;
A
#
# COMPACT_ATOMS: atom_id res chain seq x y z
N MET A 1 88.91 -144.50 132.08
CA MET A 1 89.94 -145.46 131.64
C MET A 1 89.51 -145.95 130.25
N THR A 2 90.21 -145.51 129.18
CA THR A 2 90.08 -146.00 127.76
C THR A 2 88.69 -145.88 127.08
N ILE A 3 88.46 -145.74 125.76
CA ILE A 3 89.24 -145.65 124.50
C ILE A 3 88.33 -144.88 123.49
N ILE A 4 88.77 -143.82 122.79
CA ILE A 4 89.24 -143.77 121.39
C ILE A 4 88.39 -144.54 120.33
N MET A 5 87.62 -143.78 119.52
CA MET A 5 87.56 -143.81 118.04
C MET A 5 87.53 -145.17 117.28
N LEU A 6 86.48 -145.44 116.47
CA LEU A 6 86.54 -145.74 115.01
C LEU A 6 85.20 -146.17 114.33
N LEU A 7 84.86 -145.50 113.22
CA LEU A 7 84.38 -146.02 111.92
C LEU A 7 83.13 -146.95 111.73
N SER A 8 82.11 -146.38 111.05
CA SER A 8 81.73 -146.68 109.64
C SER A 8 80.46 -147.49 109.25
N LEU A 9 79.88 -147.04 108.11
CA LEU A 9 78.90 -147.65 107.19
C LEU A 9 77.52 -148.11 107.71
N SER A 10 76.47 -147.43 107.23
CA SER A 10 75.44 -148.05 106.37
C SER A 10 74.59 -146.99 105.66
N ALA A 11 74.88 -146.77 104.38
CA ALA A 11 74.01 -146.04 103.46
C ALA A 11 73.48 -147.04 102.42
N CYS A 12 72.21 -147.45 102.56
CA CYS A 12 71.35 -148.02 101.50
C CYS A 12 69.99 -148.42 102.09
N MET A 13 69.02 -147.50 102.09
CA MET A 13 67.58 -147.81 102.00
C MET A 13 66.82 -146.54 101.61
N ASN A 14 65.81 -146.70 100.74
CA ASN A 14 64.80 -145.73 100.32
C ASN A 14 65.28 -144.56 99.43
N ALA A 15 65.46 -144.87 98.14
CA ALA A 15 65.59 -143.89 97.05
C ALA A 15 64.24 -143.29 96.57
N ASP A 16 63.16 -143.40 97.36
CA ASP A 16 61.78 -143.07 96.94
C ASP A 16 61.23 -141.73 97.49
N LEU A 17 62.05 -140.91 98.16
CA LEU A 17 61.64 -139.57 98.63
C LEU A 17 62.29 -138.40 97.87
N ALA A 18 62.88 -138.66 96.71
CA ALA A 18 63.49 -137.64 95.85
C ALA A 18 62.49 -136.91 94.92
N ILE A 19 61.18 -137.03 95.16
CA ILE A 19 60.10 -136.58 94.26
C ILE A 19 59.39 -135.30 94.78
N LEU A 20 59.78 -134.78 95.96
CA LEU A 20 59.18 -133.58 96.59
C LEU A 20 60.16 -132.41 96.76
N THR A 21 60.76 -131.96 95.66
CA THR A 21 61.40 -130.64 95.57
C THR A 21 60.91 -129.91 94.32
N SER A 22 60.35 -128.71 94.53
CA SER A 22 59.75 -127.78 93.56
C SER A 22 58.50 -128.29 92.83
N LYS A 23 57.46 -128.73 93.56
CA LYS A 23 56.14 -129.05 92.97
C LYS A 23 55.04 -128.00 93.24
N ILE A 24 55.32 -126.96 94.02
CA ILE A 24 54.39 -125.83 94.25
C ILE A 24 55.10 -124.48 94.00
N THR A 25 54.40 -123.52 93.36
CA THR A 25 54.96 -122.20 93.01
C THR A 25 53.94 -121.10 93.21
N GLN A 26 54.38 -119.95 93.74
CA GLN A 26 53.55 -118.75 93.89
C GLN A 26 53.34 -118.08 92.54
N THR A 27 52.09 -117.78 92.18
CA THR A 27 51.74 -117.19 90.86
C THR A 27 51.39 -115.71 90.95
N GLN A 28 51.21 -115.17 92.16
CA GLN A 28 51.03 -113.74 92.42
C GLN A 28 51.82 -113.35 93.68
N ASN A 29 52.68 -112.33 93.56
CA ASN A 29 53.35 -111.73 94.72
C ASN A 29 52.32 -111.01 95.60
N LEU A 30 52.54 -111.05 96.92
CA LEU A 30 51.78 -110.24 97.86
C LEU A 30 52.14 -108.76 97.69
N ASN A 31 51.17 -107.86 97.89
CA ASN A 31 51.47 -106.45 98.13
C ASN A 31 52.21 -106.34 99.47
N GLY A 32 53.09 -105.34 99.60
CA GLY A 32 53.84 -105.16 100.85
C GLY A 32 53.00 -104.70 102.05
N ALA A 33 51.80 -104.16 101.80
CA ALA A 33 50.82 -103.81 102.81
C ALA A 33 49.40 -104.04 102.28
N TYR A 34 48.45 -104.23 103.20
CA TYR A 34 47.02 -104.37 102.94
C TYR A 34 46.22 -103.73 104.08
N LYS A 35 45.06 -103.14 103.76
CA LYS A 35 44.06 -102.74 104.75
C LYS A 35 43.43 -103.97 105.40
N SER A 36 43.04 -103.94 106.67
CA SER A 36 42.39 -105.10 107.34
C SER A 36 41.08 -105.52 106.64
N THR A 37 40.41 -104.59 105.97
CA THR A 37 39.21 -104.82 105.16
C THR A 37 39.49 -105.46 103.79
N SER A 38 40.76 -105.65 103.41
CA SER A 38 41.15 -106.29 102.14
C SER A 38 41.01 -107.81 102.24
N LEU A 39 40.76 -108.46 101.10
CA LEU A 39 41.08 -109.88 100.95
C LEU A 39 42.51 -110.00 100.43
N VAL A 40 43.35 -110.79 101.11
CA VAL A 40 44.72 -111.05 100.63
C VAL A 40 44.69 -112.18 99.60
N PRO A 41 45.02 -111.91 98.32
CA PRO A 41 44.95 -112.92 97.27
C PRO A 41 46.19 -113.81 97.31
N ILE A 42 46.02 -115.03 97.85
CA ILE A 42 47.04 -116.06 97.83
C ILE A 42 46.82 -116.91 96.59
N ARG A 43 47.81 -116.95 95.69
CA ARG A 43 47.73 -117.65 94.40
C ARG A 43 48.93 -118.54 94.20
N TRP A 44 48.68 -119.78 93.80
CA TRP A 44 49.71 -120.78 93.55
C TRP A 44 49.36 -121.68 92.36
N SER A 45 50.35 -122.42 91.89
CA SER A 45 50.17 -123.53 90.96
C SER A 45 50.95 -124.76 91.46
N THR A 46 50.54 -125.95 91.00
CA THR A 46 51.24 -127.21 91.27
C THR A 46 51.66 -127.86 89.96
N ALA A 47 52.89 -128.37 89.90
CA ALA A 47 53.54 -128.74 88.64
C ALA A 47 53.20 -130.14 88.08
N ASP A 48 52.42 -130.95 88.78
CA ASP A 48 52.18 -132.36 88.43
C ASP A 48 50.72 -132.76 88.69
N ALA A 49 50.08 -133.37 87.70
CA ALA A 49 48.68 -133.79 87.73
C ALA A 49 48.49 -135.26 88.18
N ASP A 50 49.53 -136.09 88.10
CA ASP A 50 49.43 -137.53 88.40
C ASP A 50 49.55 -137.82 89.91
N ILE A 51 50.11 -136.88 90.67
CA ILE A 51 50.19 -136.93 92.14
C ILE A 51 49.87 -135.53 92.72
N PRO A 52 48.58 -135.11 92.73
CA PRO A 52 48.19 -133.89 93.42
C PRO A 52 48.43 -134.02 94.93
N PRO A 53 48.64 -132.92 95.67
CA PRO A 53 48.78 -132.99 97.11
C PRO A 53 47.49 -133.48 97.76
N ASP A 54 47.61 -134.37 98.75
CA ASP A 54 46.48 -134.90 99.52
C ASP A 54 45.72 -133.76 100.21
N TYR A 55 46.46 -132.72 100.61
CA TYR A 55 45.95 -131.41 100.95
C TYR A 55 47.05 -130.35 101.02
N LEU A 56 46.63 -129.08 101.03
CA LEU A 56 47.47 -127.92 101.31
C LEU A 56 47.13 -127.33 102.69
N LYS A 57 48.12 -126.68 103.31
CA LYS A 57 47.97 -125.98 104.59
C LYS A 57 48.60 -124.60 104.49
N LEU A 58 47.80 -123.57 104.75
CA LEU A 58 48.27 -122.18 104.82
C LEU A 58 48.58 -121.84 106.26
N GLU A 59 49.77 -121.29 106.49
CA GLU A 59 50.20 -120.79 107.79
C GLU A 59 50.70 -119.36 107.67
N ALA A 60 50.40 -118.56 108.70
CA ALA A 60 50.93 -117.22 108.86
C ALA A 60 51.74 -117.13 110.16
N SER A 61 52.62 -116.15 110.26
CA SER A 61 53.43 -115.85 111.43
C SER A 61 53.49 -114.36 111.66
N ALA A 62 53.13 -113.92 112.87
CA ALA A 62 53.18 -112.53 113.30
C ALA A 62 54.51 -112.15 114.00
N ASP A 63 55.41 -113.12 114.17
CA ASP A 63 56.65 -112.98 114.97
C ASP A 63 57.92 -113.24 114.15
N GLY A 64 57.87 -113.00 112.83
CA GLY A 64 59.03 -113.16 111.94
C GLY A 64 59.34 -114.61 111.54
N GLY A 65 58.39 -115.53 111.74
CA GLY A 65 58.54 -116.96 111.40
C GLY A 65 58.94 -117.86 112.57
N ASN A 66 58.93 -117.37 113.81
CA ASN A 66 59.27 -118.14 115.01
C ASN A 66 58.12 -119.06 115.45
N THR A 67 56.88 -118.57 115.42
CA THR A 67 55.65 -119.36 115.59
C THR A 67 54.74 -119.19 114.39
N TRP A 68 54.02 -120.26 114.05
CA TRP A 68 53.16 -120.32 112.86
C TRP A 68 51.75 -120.70 113.28
N MET A 69 50.81 -119.78 113.08
CA MET A 69 49.38 -120.04 113.21
C MET A 69 48.84 -120.64 111.92
N VAL A 70 47.92 -121.59 112.06
CA VAL A 70 47.24 -122.21 110.92
C VAL A 70 46.10 -121.30 110.49
N ILE A 71 46.17 -120.80 109.26
CA ILE A 71 45.10 -119.99 108.68
C ILE A 71 44.02 -120.89 108.10
N GLN A 72 44.44 -121.90 107.34
CA GLN A 72 43.54 -122.91 106.81
C GLN A 72 44.28 -124.23 106.66
N ASP A 73 43.75 -125.29 107.27
CA ASP A 73 44.25 -126.66 107.12
C ASP A 73 43.40 -127.44 106.12
N ARG A 74 43.99 -128.50 105.57
CA ARG A 74 43.33 -129.43 104.64
C ARG A 74 42.67 -128.78 103.42
N MET A 75 43.24 -127.68 102.90
CA MET A 75 42.78 -127.02 101.68
C MET A 75 42.85 -127.94 100.47
N SER A 76 41.82 -127.88 99.62
CA SER A 76 41.83 -128.46 98.28
C SER A 76 42.74 -127.65 97.35
N ASN A 77 43.34 -128.30 96.36
CA ASN A 77 44.24 -127.64 95.41
C ASN A 77 43.47 -126.89 94.30
N THR A 78 42.91 -125.73 94.64
CA THR A 78 42.16 -124.83 93.74
C THR A 78 43.04 -123.80 93.03
N GLY A 79 44.32 -123.68 93.41
CA GLY A 79 45.25 -122.66 92.91
C GLY A 79 45.05 -121.25 93.48
N ALA A 80 44.00 -121.03 94.27
CA ALA A 80 43.67 -119.75 94.87
C ALA A 80 42.99 -119.90 96.23
N TYR A 81 43.34 -119.00 97.14
CA TYR A 81 42.68 -118.75 98.41
C TYR A 81 42.68 -117.24 98.66
N ASP A 82 41.53 -116.67 99.01
CA ASP A 82 41.41 -115.29 99.42
C ASP A 82 41.29 -115.25 100.94
N TRP A 83 42.33 -114.74 101.60
CA TRP A 83 42.36 -114.70 103.05
C TRP A 83 41.68 -113.42 103.55
N ASP A 84 40.56 -113.62 104.24
CA ASP A 84 39.93 -112.59 105.08
C ASP A 84 40.81 -112.30 106.30
N ILE A 85 41.38 -111.09 106.31
CA ILE A 85 42.29 -110.57 107.33
C ILE A 85 41.63 -109.55 108.28
N SER A 86 40.29 -109.39 108.23
CA SER A 86 39.53 -108.40 109.02
C SER A 86 39.59 -108.59 110.55
N HIS A 87 40.18 -109.68 111.01
CA HIS A 87 40.40 -110.02 112.42
C HIS A 87 41.84 -109.80 112.88
N LEU A 88 42.75 -109.39 111.99
CA LEU A 88 44.14 -109.06 112.32
C LEU A 88 44.23 -107.62 112.84
N ALA A 89 45.27 -107.35 113.64
CA ALA A 89 45.46 -106.04 114.23
C ALA A 89 46.15 -105.09 113.25
N ASP A 90 45.76 -103.81 113.28
CA ASP A 90 46.46 -102.74 112.58
C ASP A 90 47.92 -102.62 113.07
N GLY A 91 48.83 -102.32 112.14
CA GLY A 91 50.28 -102.25 112.38
C GLY A 91 50.99 -103.60 112.57
N SER A 92 50.34 -104.75 112.37
CA SER A 92 51.00 -106.07 112.48
C SER A 92 51.53 -106.61 111.15
N THR A 93 52.78 -107.09 111.17
CA THR A 93 53.42 -107.74 110.01
C THR A 93 53.18 -109.24 110.03
N HIS A 94 52.68 -109.80 108.93
CA HIS A 94 52.44 -111.22 108.77
C HIS A 94 53.31 -111.82 107.67
N HIS A 95 54.13 -112.81 108.02
CA HIS A 95 54.83 -113.68 107.07
C HIS A 95 53.95 -114.88 106.74
N LEU A 96 53.91 -115.30 105.48
CA LEU A 96 53.07 -116.41 105.03
C LEU A 96 53.90 -117.53 104.42
N ARG A 97 53.42 -118.76 104.64
CA ARG A 97 53.93 -119.94 103.93
C ARG A 97 52.80 -120.91 103.59
N LEU A 98 52.93 -121.53 102.44
CA LEU A 98 52.02 -122.57 101.96
C LEU A 98 52.74 -123.92 102.02
N ILE A 99 52.13 -124.90 102.67
CA ILE A 99 52.69 -126.24 102.85
C ILE A 99 51.85 -127.24 102.05
N ALA A 100 52.48 -127.97 101.14
CA ALA A 100 51.87 -129.09 100.43
C ALA A 100 52.18 -130.40 101.16
N VAL A 101 51.18 -131.27 101.37
CA VAL A 101 51.34 -132.57 102.02
C VAL A 101 50.99 -133.68 101.04
N VAL A 102 51.87 -134.67 100.91
CA VAL A 102 51.71 -135.81 99.99
C VAL A 102 52.23 -137.08 100.66
N ARG A 103 51.35 -138.03 101.00
CA ARG A 103 51.68 -139.33 101.61
C ARG A 103 52.69 -139.20 102.76
N ASP A 104 52.34 -138.33 103.71
CA ASP A 104 53.12 -137.91 104.89
C ASP A 104 54.41 -137.08 104.65
N ALA A 105 54.85 -136.90 103.40
CA ALA A 105 55.90 -135.94 103.05
C ALA A 105 55.36 -134.50 102.97
N ARG A 106 56.23 -133.49 103.21
CA ARG A 106 55.86 -132.06 103.23
C ARG A 106 56.84 -131.19 102.45
N GLU A 107 56.31 -130.32 101.60
CA GLU A 107 57.04 -129.23 100.93
C GLU A 107 56.52 -127.87 101.44
N THR A 108 57.41 -126.88 101.65
CA THR A 108 57.04 -125.56 102.20
C THR A 108 57.50 -124.44 101.28
N LEU A 109 56.57 -123.60 100.85
CA LEU A 109 56.79 -122.42 100.01
C LEU A 109 56.55 -121.15 100.83
N PRO A 110 57.58 -120.32 101.12
CA PRO A 110 57.37 -118.99 101.67
C PRO A 110 56.71 -118.09 100.61
N LEU A 111 55.66 -117.36 100.99
CA LEU A 111 54.88 -116.50 100.09
C LEU A 111 55.24 -115.01 100.20
N GLY A 112 56.14 -114.66 101.12
CA GLY A 112 56.51 -113.29 101.48
C GLY A 112 55.85 -112.82 102.78
N SER A 113 55.79 -111.50 102.95
CA SER A 113 55.18 -110.84 104.11
C SER A 113 54.48 -109.55 103.71
N PHE A 114 53.46 -109.17 104.46
CA PHE A 114 52.80 -107.88 104.35
C PHE A 114 52.57 -107.25 105.74
N LEU A 115 52.40 -105.94 105.76
CA LEU A 115 51.89 -105.18 106.89
C LEU A 115 50.35 -105.04 106.80
N ILE A 116 49.64 -105.12 107.92
CA ILE A 116 48.28 -104.57 108.02
C ILE A 116 48.41 -103.08 108.30
N ASP A 117 47.85 -102.24 107.43
CA ASP A 117 47.87 -100.79 107.59
C ASP A 117 46.53 -100.16 107.16
N ASP A 118 45.74 -99.75 108.14
CA ASP A 118 44.50 -99.00 107.97
C ASP A 118 44.69 -97.49 108.24
N GLN A 119 45.88 -97.04 108.63
CA GLN A 119 46.14 -95.64 108.96
C GLN A 119 46.55 -94.87 107.71
N PRO A 120 45.91 -93.72 107.40
CA PRO A 120 46.42 -92.86 106.34
C PRO A 120 47.77 -92.26 106.75
N PRO A 121 48.71 -92.05 105.80
CA PRO A 121 49.93 -91.31 106.06
C PRO A 121 49.62 -89.93 106.65
N VAL A 122 50.58 -89.34 107.37
CA VAL A 122 50.50 -87.94 107.79
C VAL A 122 51.15 -87.09 106.71
N PRO A 123 50.41 -86.19 106.04
CA PRO A 123 50.97 -85.33 105.01
C PRO A 123 51.97 -84.32 105.58
N GLY A 124 52.81 -83.76 104.71
CA GLY A 124 53.53 -82.53 105.04
C GLY A 124 52.54 -81.38 105.30
N ALA A 125 52.95 -80.38 106.09
CA ALA A 125 52.16 -79.17 106.27
C ALA A 125 52.07 -78.35 104.97
N ASP A 126 51.04 -77.51 104.85
CA ASP A 126 50.95 -76.51 103.78
C ASP A 126 52.21 -75.64 103.72
N GLN A 127 52.56 -75.19 102.53
CA GLN A 127 53.87 -74.62 102.22
C GLN A 127 53.74 -73.37 101.35
N THR A 128 54.50 -72.33 101.66
CA THR A 128 54.72 -71.19 100.77
C THR A 128 56.15 -71.23 100.25
N VAL A 129 56.34 -71.01 98.95
CA VAL A 129 57.66 -70.93 98.30
C VAL A 129 57.73 -69.64 97.50
N SER A 130 58.62 -68.73 97.90
CA SER A 130 58.92 -67.54 97.10
C SER A 130 59.76 -67.94 95.89
N VAL A 131 59.32 -67.53 94.70
CA VAL A 131 60.01 -67.72 93.42
C VAL A 131 60.05 -66.37 92.69
N THR A 132 61.01 -66.16 91.80
CA THR A 132 61.06 -64.96 90.95
C THR A 132 60.33 -65.25 89.65
N GLU A 133 59.55 -64.31 89.12
CA GLU A 133 58.97 -64.48 87.79
C GLU A 133 60.05 -64.55 86.70
N ASP A 134 59.68 -65.05 85.52
CA ASP A 134 60.57 -65.42 84.38
C ASP A 134 61.71 -66.40 84.67
N VAL A 135 61.96 -66.75 85.92
CA VAL A 135 63.09 -67.56 86.37
C VAL A 135 62.60 -68.91 86.88
N THR A 136 63.05 -69.99 86.25
CA THR A 136 62.77 -71.35 86.71
C THR A 136 63.46 -71.64 88.05
N ALA A 137 62.69 -72.03 89.07
CA ALA A 137 63.14 -72.18 90.45
C ALA A 137 62.91 -73.62 91.00
N PRO A 138 63.95 -74.27 91.58
CA PRO A 138 63.81 -75.54 92.28
C PRO A 138 63.45 -75.34 93.76
N PHE A 139 62.63 -76.23 94.33
CA PHE A 139 62.29 -76.26 95.75
C PHE A 139 62.05 -77.69 96.25
N VAL A 140 61.84 -77.85 97.56
CA VAL A 140 61.58 -79.16 98.20
C VAL A 140 60.28 -79.11 98.99
N LEU A 141 59.46 -80.15 98.86
CA LEU A 141 58.21 -80.31 99.61
C LEU A 141 58.44 -80.68 101.08
N ASN A 142 57.60 -80.15 101.95
CA ASN A 142 57.51 -80.54 103.37
C ASN A 142 57.36 -82.07 103.51
N THR A 143 58.25 -82.69 104.29
CA THR A 143 58.37 -84.15 104.41
C THR A 143 57.12 -84.81 105.05
N PRO A 144 56.43 -85.73 104.36
CA PRO A 144 55.39 -86.58 104.96
C PRO A 144 55.98 -87.62 105.92
N SER A 145 55.19 -88.06 106.90
CA SER A 145 55.55 -89.16 107.81
C SER A 145 54.55 -90.30 107.73
N ASP A 146 55.06 -91.52 107.65
CA ASP A 146 54.29 -92.74 107.41
C ASP A 146 54.91 -93.92 108.17
N ASN A 147 54.14 -94.98 108.39
CA ASN A 147 54.63 -96.23 108.94
C ASN A 147 55.18 -97.18 107.84
N ASP A 148 54.81 -96.96 106.56
CA ASP A 148 55.33 -97.72 105.41
C ASP A 148 56.04 -96.88 104.31
N GLN A 149 55.92 -97.25 103.02
CA GLN A 149 56.48 -96.54 101.88
C GLN A 149 55.40 -95.82 101.05
N TYR A 150 55.38 -94.50 101.12
CA TYR A 150 54.48 -93.64 100.36
C TYR A 150 54.99 -93.16 99.00
N LYS A 151 54.07 -92.59 98.22
CA LYS A 151 54.31 -91.77 97.03
C LYS A 151 53.49 -90.48 97.08
N ILE A 152 53.98 -89.45 96.41
CA ILE A 152 53.27 -88.17 96.22
C ILE A 152 52.39 -88.26 94.98
N GLN A 153 51.15 -87.77 95.07
CA GLN A 153 50.24 -87.62 93.94
C GLN A 153 49.79 -86.17 93.82
N ILE A 154 50.13 -85.51 92.72
CA ILE A 154 49.61 -84.18 92.39
C ILE A 154 48.10 -84.30 92.11
N VAL A 155 47.31 -83.40 92.69
CA VAL A 155 45.85 -83.37 92.61
C VAL A 155 45.40 -82.23 91.70
N THR A 156 45.94 -81.02 91.89
CA THR A 156 45.87 -79.91 90.94
C THR A 156 47.27 -79.46 90.57
N ALA A 157 47.50 -79.20 89.28
CA ALA A 157 48.72 -78.56 88.80
C ALA A 157 48.66 -77.04 89.03
N PRO A 158 49.81 -76.33 89.01
CA PRO A 158 49.83 -74.86 88.88
C PRO A 158 49.01 -74.38 87.67
N ALA A 159 48.45 -73.18 87.77
CA ALA A 159 47.62 -72.56 86.72
C ALA A 159 48.36 -71.48 85.91
N ARG A 160 49.46 -70.94 86.46
CA ARG A 160 50.27 -69.82 85.93
C ARG A 160 51.71 -70.21 85.66
N GLY A 161 52.06 -71.48 85.79
CA GLY A 161 53.33 -72.02 85.35
C GLY A 161 53.28 -73.54 85.17
N SER A 162 54.45 -74.18 85.12
CA SER A 162 54.58 -75.62 85.00
C SER A 162 55.40 -76.22 86.14
N LEU A 163 54.96 -77.37 86.65
CA LEU A 163 55.61 -78.11 87.73
C LEU A 163 56.27 -79.38 87.17
N SER A 164 57.50 -79.65 87.58
CA SER A 164 58.25 -80.85 87.23
C SER A 164 59.09 -81.38 88.40
N GLY A 165 59.76 -82.53 88.23
CA GLY A 165 60.66 -83.13 89.21
C GLY A 165 59.99 -83.96 90.33
N CYS A 166 58.77 -83.61 90.73
CA CYS A 166 58.03 -84.27 91.81
C CYS A 166 56.70 -84.91 91.36
N GLY A 167 56.18 -85.83 92.19
CA GLY A 167 54.97 -86.61 91.92
C GLY A 167 55.24 -88.02 91.36
N GLY A 168 54.31 -88.95 91.61
CA GLY A 168 54.40 -90.36 91.21
C GLY A 168 55.42 -91.21 92.00
N SER A 169 56.19 -90.59 92.90
CA SER A 169 57.33 -91.18 93.63
C SER A 169 57.41 -90.59 95.05
N SER A 170 58.34 -91.09 95.87
CA SER A 170 58.69 -90.55 97.19
C SER A 170 59.69 -89.37 97.12
N VAL A 171 59.89 -88.78 95.93
CA VAL A 171 60.83 -87.67 95.69
C VAL A 171 60.15 -86.34 96.00
N LEU A 172 60.72 -85.58 96.92
CA LEU A 172 60.21 -84.29 97.41
C LEU A 172 60.71 -83.07 96.61
N ASN A 173 61.72 -83.24 95.75
CA ASN A 173 62.29 -82.13 94.97
C ASN A 173 61.39 -81.79 93.79
N CYS A 174 60.86 -80.56 93.77
CA CYS A 174 60.08 -79.99 92.68
C CYS A 174 60.87 -78.91 91.94
N THR A 175 60.46 -78.59 90.72
CA THR A 175 60.90 -77.42 89.96
C THR A 175 59.67 -76.74 89.38
N TYR A 176 59.55 -75.43 89.61
CA TYR A 176 58.50 -74.58 89.03
C TYR A 176 59.12 -73.64 87.98
N THR A 177 58.46 -73.55 86.84
CA THR A 177 58.74 -72.56 85.79
C THR A 177 57.50 -71.68 85.67
N PRO A 178 57.55 -70.40 86.09
CA PRO A 178 56.50 -69.42 85.82
C PRO A 178 56.18 -69.33 84.33
N SER A 179 54.98 -68.86 83.99
CA SER A 179 54.74 -68.29 82.66
C SER A 179 55.49 -66.96 82.54
N LEU A 180 55.86 -66.61 81.32
CA LEU A 180 56.42 -65.30 80.97
C LEU A 180 55.44 -64.18 81.35
N ASP A 181 55.95 -63.05 81.84
CA ASP A 181 55.20 -61.84 82.23
C ASP A 181 54.02 -62.14 83.19
N ASN A 182 54.26 -62.71 84.37
CA ASN A 182 53.19 -63.19 85.27
C ASN A 182 53.55 -63.05 86.76
N ASP A 183 53.29 -61.86 87.28
CA ASP A 183 53.53 -61.41 88.66
C ASP A 183 52.59 -62.06 89.71
N ILE A 184 51.56 -62.79 89.27
CA ILE A 184 50.48 -63.28 90.15
C ILE A 184 50.81 -64.65 90.75
N ASP A 185 50.77 -64.72 92.08
CA ASP A 185 50.80 -65.95 92.88
C ASP A 185 50.04 -67.14 92.25
N ASP A 186 50.69 -68.30 92.29
CA ASP A 186 50.14 -69.57 91.82
C ASP A 186 50.02 -70.57 92.97
N SER A 187 49.28 -71.66 92.75
CA SER A 187 49.22 -72.74 93.72
C SER A 187 48.97 -74.08 93.07
N PHE A 188 49.49 -75.12 93.70
CA PHE A 188 49.19 -76.50 93.32
C PHE A 188 48.90 -77.32 94.57
N THR A 189 48.19 -78.42 94.39
CA THR A 189 47.79 -79.27 95.51
C THR A 189 48.23 -80.71 95.30
N TYR A 190 48.59 -81.39 96.38
CA TYR A 190 49.00 -82.78 96.34
C TYR A 190 48.43 -83.57 97.52
N LYS A 191 48.42 -84.88 97.39
CA LYS A 191 48.16 -85.82 98.48
C LYS A 191 49.25 -86.87 98.52
N VAL A 192 49.40 -87.51 99.66
CA VAL A 192 50.32 -88.65 99.84
C VAL A 192 49.50 -89.93 99.87
N VAL A 193 50.04 -91.00 99.28
CA VAL A 193 49.39 -92.31 99.19
C VAL A 193 50.40 -93.36 99.62
N ASP A 194 50.07 -94.15 100.64
CA ASP A 194 50.91 -95.24 101.16
C ASP A 194 50.93 -96.46 100.20
N ARG A 195 51.50 -97.58 100.65
CA ARG A 195 51.49 -98.84 99.87
C ARG A 195 50.19 -99.65 100.03
N ALA A 196 49.43 -99.48 101.12
CA ALA A 196 48.12 -100.10 101.34
C ALA A 196 46.97 -99.44 100.54
N GLY A 197 47.22 -98.25 99.97
CA GLY A 197 46.25 -97.40 99.30
C GLY A 197 45.40 -96.53 100.25
N ASN A 198 45.87 -96.19 101.45
CA ASN A 198 45.29 -95.06 102.20
C ASN A 198 45.85 -93.74 101.65
N GLU A 199 45.05 -92.68 101.76
CA GLU A 199 45.36 -91.37 101.20
C GLU A 199 45.25 -90.29 102.26
N THR A 200 46.10 -89.26 102.16
CA THR A 200 46.02 -88.10 103.05
C THR A 200 44.91 -87.14 102.66
N ALA A 201 44.61 -86.20 103.56
CA ALA A 201 44.03 -84.93 103.15
C ALA A 201 44.93 -84.23 102.10
N VAL A 202 44.32 -83.36 101.30
CA VAL A 202 45.03 -82.58 100.28
C VAL A 202 45.82 -81.45 100.96
N VAL A 203 47.09 -81.30 100.56
CA VAL A 203 48.02 -80.24 100.98
C VAL A 203 48.11 -79.19 99.89
N THR A 204 48.19 -77.93 100.28
CA THR A 204 48.37 -76.79 99.37
C THR A 204 49.81 -76.31 99.40
N VAL A 205 50.38 -76.08 98.22
CA VAL A 205 51.63 -75.35 98.05
C VAL A 205 51.32 -74.05 97.32
N THR A 206 51.51 -72.93 98.00
CA THR A 206 51.43 -71.58 97.43
C THR A 206 52.81 -71.20 96.88
N LEU A 207 52.82 -70.68 95.66
CA LEU A 207 53.98 -70.13 94.98
C LEU A 207 53.81 -68.61 95.01
N ASP A 208 54.67 -67.96 95.77
CA ASP A 208 54.70 -66.51 96.02
C ASP A 208 55.63 -65.89 94.96
N LEU A 209 55.06 -65.21 93.96
CA LEU A 209 55.82 -64.71 92.81
C LEU A 209 56.36 -63.31 93.10
N GLN A 210 57.68 -63.17 93.01
CA GLN A 210 58.39 -61.90 93.19
C GLN A 210 58.60 -61.25 91.82
N PRO A 211 58.10 -60.02 91.61
CA PRO A 211 58.06 -59.42 90.27
C PRO A 211 59.43 -58.97 89.75
N VAL A 212 59.55 -58.84 88.42
CA VAL A 212 60.75 -58.43 87.69
C VAL A 212 60.39 -57.47 86.56
N ASN A 213 60.79 -56.20 86.73
CA ASN A 213 60.43 -55.11 85.82
C ASN A 213 60.79 -55.37 84.34
N ASP A 214 59.76 -55.58 83.54
CA ASP A 214 59.75 -55.49 82.08
C ASP A 214 59.89 -54.04 81.59
N VAL A 215 59.95 -53.81 80.27
CA VAL A 215 60.03 -52.45 79.72
C VAL A 215 58.70 -51.98 79.10
N PRO A 216 58.36 -50.69 79.18
CA PRO A 216 57.14 -50.18 78.57
C PRO A 216 57.07 -50.43 77.06
N VAL A 217 55.87 -50.68 76.55
CA VAL A 217 55.58 -50.90 75.13
C VAL A 217 54.65 -49.81 74.61
N ILE A 218 55.12 -48.98 73.66
CA ILE A 218 54.25 -48.03 72.95
C ILE A 218 53.24 -48.78 72.08
N THR A 219 51.96 -48.46 72.25
CA THR A 219 50.83 -49.05 71.52
C THR A 219 50.20 -48.11 70.48
N THR A 220 50.62 -46.85 70.43
CA THR A 220 50.22 -45.91 69.37
C THR A 220 50.70 -46.39 68.00
N LEU A 221 49.78 -46.50 67.04
CA LEU A 221 50.05 -47.08 65.71
C LEU A 221 50.48 -46.06 64.66
N ALA A 222 50.01 -44.80 64.76
CA ALA A 222 50.31 -43.74 63.80
C ALA A 222 50.00 -42.34 64.38
N CYS A 223 50.72 -41.34 63.87
CA CYS A 223 50.40 -39.91 64.01
C CYS A 223 50.16 -39.29 62.62
N ALA A 224 49.65 -38.06 62.57
CA ALA A 224 49.48 -37.34 61.31
C ALA A 224 50.86 -36.94 60.72
N GLY A 225 51.09 -37.24 59.44
CA GLY A 225 52.37 -36.96 58.76
C GLY A 225 52.47 -35.58 58.11
N SER A 226 51.43 -34.76 58.20
CA SER A 226 51.43 -33.38 57.70
C SER A 226 50.50 -32.48 58.52
N ILE A 227 50.87 -31.22 58.67
CA ILE A 227 50.08 -30.18 59.35
C ILE A 227 50.25 -28.84 58.63
N GLY A 228 49.22 -27.98 58.67
CA GLY A 228 49.36 -26.59 58.26
C GLY A 228 50.09 -25.76 59.32
N GLU A 229 50.84 -24.75 58.90
CA GLU A 229 51.17 -23.62 59.76
C GLU A 229 49.92 -23.03 60.44
N ASN A 230 50.09 -22.51 61.65
CA ASN A 230 49.04 -21.97 62.52
C ASN A 230 47.91 -22.96 62.94
N TYR A 231 47.90 -24.20 62.42
CA TYR A 231 47.03 -25.27 62.92
C TYR A 231 47.67 -25.99 64.13
N ALA A 232 46.86 -26.22 65.16
CA ALA A 232 47.30 -26.96 66.34
C ALA A 232 47.51 -28.45 66.00
N TYR A 233 48.77 -28.89 66.02
CA TYR A 233 49.14 -30.29 65.95
C TYR A 233 48.85 -30.98 67.29
N ALA A 234 48.29 -32.18 67.22
CA ALA A 234 48.10 -33.06 68.38
C ALA A 234 48.21 -34.54 67.98
N CYS A 235 49.04 -35.31 68.68
CA CYS A 235 49.06 -36.77 68.64
C CYS A 235 49.17 -37.34 70.07
N GLY A 236 48.41 -38.39 70.38
CA GLY A 236 48.48 -39.08 71.66
C GLY A 236 49.40 -40.30 71.60
N ILE A 237 50.42 -40.32 72.45
CA ILE A 237 51.30 -41.48 72.65
C ILE A 237 50.77 -42.27 73.84
N ASN A 238 50.35 -43.51 73.59
CA ASN A 238 49.92 -44.46 74.59
C ASN A 238 50.98 -45.55 74.72
N ALA A 239 51.35 -45.90 75.95
CA ALA A 239 52.15 -47.08 76.26
C ALA A 239 51.45 -47.95 77.31
N THR A 240 51.84 -49.23 77.33
CA THR A 240 51.41 -50.22 78.31
C THR A 240 52.63 -50.94 78.85
N ASP A 241 52.55 -51.36 80.09
CA ASP A 241 53.61 -52.06 80.81
C ASP A 241 52.93 -53.13 81.67
N VAL A 242 53.60 -54.26 81.89
CA VAL A 242 52.99 -55.49 82.43
C VAL A 242 53.15 -55.60 83.95
N ASP A 243 54.25 -55.10 84.52
CA ASP A 243 54.45 -54.96 85.98
C ASP A 243 53.52 -53.94 86.63
N LEU A 244 52.87 -53.07 85.84
CA LEU A 244 52.24 -51.86 86.33
C LEU A 244 50.72 -52.02 86.60
N PRO A 245 50.28 -52.34 87.83
CA PRO A 245 48.88 -52.16 88.20
C PRO A 245 48.49 -50.68 88.18
N SER A 246 47.24 -50.40 87.82
CA SER A 246 46.74 -49.03 87.77
C SER A 246 46.71 -48.37 89.16
N PRO A 247 47.35 -47.20 89.41
CA PRO A 247 48.20 -46.43 88.50
C PRO A 247 49.68 -46.37 88.95
N LEU A 248 50.58 -46.87 88.11
CA LEU A 248 51.96 -46.39 88.02
C LEU A 248 52.09 -45.37 86.87
N THR A 249 53.13 -44.53 86.95
CA THR A 249 53.27 -43.33 86.10
C THR A 249 54.34 -43.55 85.03
N LEU A 250 53.91 -44.00 83.85
CA LEU A 250 54.73 -43.91 82.65
C LEU A 250 55.04 -42.44 82.32
N THR A 251 56.30 -42.14 82.04
CA THR A 251 56.75 -40.82 81.60
C THR A 251 57.09 -40.84 80.11
N TYR A 252 56.60 -39.83 79.38
CA TYR A 252 56.75 -39.74 77.92
C TYR A 252 57.74 -38.65 77.53
N HIS A 253 58.65 -38.97 76.60
CA HIS A 253 59.76 -38.09 76.24
C HIS A 253 59.89 -37.95 74.72
N LEU A 254 60.36 -36.79 74.27
CA LEU A 254 60.89 -36.61 72.91
C LEU A 254 62.34 -37.12 72.90
N ASP A 255 62.65 -37.99 71.95
CA ASP A 255 64.01 -38.47 71.73
C ASP A 255 64.89 -37.38 71.08
N ALA A 256 66.19 -37.45 71.33
CA ALA A 256 67.19 -36.52 70.81
C ALA A 256 67.32 -36.56 69.26
N ALA A 257 66.79 -37.58 68.58
CA ALA A 257 66.66 -37.62 67.13
C ALA A 257 65.55 -36.69 66.58
N THR A 258 64.66 -36.16 67.42
CA THR A 258 63.62 -35.21 67.00
C THR A 258 64.24 -33.94 66.41
N THR A 259 63.89 -33.61 65.16
CA THR A 259 64.43 -32.43 64.45
C THR A 259 63.42 -31.29 64.28
N CYS A 260 62.20 -31.44 64.82
CA CYS A 260 61.20 -30.38 64.80
C CYS A 260 61.63 -29.16 65.63
N GLY A 261 61.12 -27.99 65.25
CA GLY A 261 61.40 -26.74 65.95
C GLY A 261 60.80 -26.69 67.36
N PRO A 262 61.13 -25.66 68.15
CA PRO A 262 60.67 -25.51 69.54
C PRO A 262 59.16 -25.29 69.70
N TRP A 263 58.41 -25.26 68.59
CA TRP A 263 56.95 -25.23 68.55
C TRP A 263 56.31 -26.58 68.91
N LEU A 264 57.04 -27.69 68.83
CA LEU A 264 56.56 -29.02 69.18
C LEU A 264 57.06 -29.44 70.57
N SER A 265 56.17 -30.04 71.36
CA SER A 265 56.45 -30.52 72.72
C SER A 265 55.69 -31.81 73.01
N ILE A 266 56.09 -32.54 74.06
CA ILE A 266 55.31 -33.66 74.61
C ILE A 266 54.98 -33.39 76.07
N ASP A 267 53.73 -33.64 76.46
CA ASP A 267 53.37 -33.69 77.88
C ASP A 267 53.79 -35.04 78.47
N ALA A 268 54.72 -34.99 79.42
CA ALA A 268 55.36 -36.18 79.98
C ALA A 268 54.43 -37.09 80.78
N ASN A 269 53.21 -36.66 81.16
CA ASN A 269 52.28 -37.47 81.96
C ASN A 269 51.17 -38.10 81.09
N THR A 270 50.83 -37.46 79.98
CA THR A 270 49.70 -37.83 79.11
C THR A 270 50.11 -38.35 77.74
N GLY A 271 51.39 -38.24 77.39
CA GLY A 271 51.91 -38.60 76.06
C GLY A 271 51.40 -37.69 74.94
N ALA A 272 50.78 -36.55 75.27
CA ALA A 272 50.24 -35.63 74.29
C ALA A 272 51.36 -34.83 73.60
N VAL A 273 51.72 -35.24 72.39
CA VAL A 273 52.62 -34.50 71.50
C VAL A 273 51.81 -33.36 70.87
N THR A 274 52.11 -32.12 71.24
CA THR A 274 51.34 -30.93 70.82
C THR A 274 52.23 -29.78 70.39
N GLY A 275 51.71 -28.95 69.49
CA GLY A 275 52.43 -27.79 68.97
C GLY A 275 51.63 -26.98 67.96
N THR A 276 52.14 -25.82 67.55
CA THR A 276 51.57 -25.03 66.44
C THR A 276 52.73 -24.46 65.64
N PRO A 277 53.02 -24.98 64.43
CA PRO A 277 54.09 -24.45 63.61
C PRO A 277 53.73 -23.05 63.10
N SER A 278 54.72 -22.21 62.89
CA SER A 278 54.58 -20.87 62.33
C SER A 278 54.90 -20.86 60.83
N ALA A 279 54.67 -19.72 60.17
CA ALA A 279 55.08 -19.52 58.78
C ALA A 279 56.59 -19.75 58.54
N ALA A 280 57.44 -19.62 59.56
CA ALA A 280 58.88 -19.89 59.46
C ALA A 280 59.20 -21.38 59.24
N GLU A 281 58.27 -22.29 59.55
CA GLU A 281 58.42 -23.72 59.33
C GLU A 281 57.76 -24.22 58.02
N VAL A 282 57.08 -23.36 57.24
CA VAL A 282 56.43 -23.76 55.99
C VAL A 282 57.42 -24.40 55.00
N GLY A 283 57.02 -25.52 54.42
CA GLY A 283 57.82 -26.28 53.46
C GLY A 283 58.94 -27.11 54.10
N THR A 284 59.06 -27.10 55.44
CA THR A 284 59.96 -28.02 56.15
C THR A 284 59.32 -29.39 56.34
N THR A 285 60.15 -30.41 56.55
CA THR A 285 59.75 -31.72 57.05
C THR A 285 60.68 -32.07 58.18
N CYS A 286 60.12 -32.44 59.33
CA CYS A 286 60.87 -32.72 60.53
C CYS A 286 60.55 -34.12 61.09
N HIS A 287 61.58 -34.73 61.66
CA HIS A 287 61.51 -36.05 62.28
C HIS A 287 60.99 -35.89 63.71
N VAL A 288 60.00 -36.67 64.11
CA VAL A 288 59.55 -36.79 65.49
C VAL A 288 59.84 -38.20 65.98
N ALA A 289 60.50 -38.31 67.13
CA ALA A 289 60.80 -39.57 67.78
C ALA A 289 60.45 -39.47 69.28
N VAL A 290 59.79 -40.50 69.82
CA VAL A 290 59.33 -40.56 71.22
C VAL A 290 59.63 -41.92 71.86
N TYR A 291 59.77 -41.92 73.18
CA TYR A 291 59.80 -43.13 74.00
C TYR A 291 58.98 -42.92 75.28
N ALA A 292 58.59 -44.04 75.90
CA ALA A 292 58.05 -44.08 77.26
C ALA A 292 59.10 -44.69 78.21
N GLU A 293 59.12 -44.23 79.45
CA GLU A 293 59.98 -44.73 80.54
C GLU A 293 59.12 -45.00 81.78
N ASP A 294 59.33 -46.14 82.45
CA ASP A 294 58.71 -46.46 83.73
C ASP A 294 59.35 -45.65 84.89
N ASP A 295 58.94 -45.92 86.15
CA ASP A 295 59.48 -45.21 87.33
C ASP A 295 60.75 -45.85 87.93
N VAL A 296 61.28 -46.92 87.32
CA VAL A 296 62.53 -47.62 87.74
C VAL A 296 63.63 -47.62 86.68
N GLY A 297 63.38 -47.08 85.49
CA GLY A 297 64.35 -46.80 84.41
C GLY A 297 64.29 -47.75 83.20
N GLY A 298 63.21 -48.52 83.02
CA GLY A 298 62.97 -49.28 81.81
C GLY A 298 62.45 -48.39 80.67
N GLN A 299 63.10 -48.45 79.50
CA GLN A 299 62.80 -47.60 78.36
C GLN A 299 62.15 -48.41 77.22
N SER A 300 61.07 -47.87 76.65
CA SER A 300 60.43 -48.46 75.47
C SER A 300 61.31 -48.41 74.22
N ALA A 301 60.97 -49.23 73.22
CA ALA A 301 61.42 -48.97 71.86
C ALA A 301 60.95 -47.58 71.39
N ILE A 302 61.77 -46.91 70.57
CA ILE A 302 61.44 -45.58 70.01
C ILE A 302 60.36 -45.72 68.94
N PHE A 303 59.30 -44.92 69.06
CA PHE A 303 58.28 -44.72 68.03
C PHE A 303 58.56 -43.41 67.30
N ALA A 304 58.59 -43.42 65.95
CA ALA A 304 58.99 -42.26 65.17
C ALA A 304 58.25 -42.11 63.83
N TRP A 305 58.09 -40.87 63.37
CA TRP A 305 57.46 -40.52 62.09
C TRP A 305 58.01 -39.20 61.52
N GLU A 306 57.74 -38.94 60.24
CA GLU A 306 58.02 -37.66 59.58
C GLU A 306 56.79 -36.76 59.60
N LEU A 307 56.97 -35.47 59.91
CA LEU A 307 55.93 -34.45 59.95
C LEU A 307 56.27 -33.30 59.00
N ALA A 308 55.51 -33.17 57.92
CA ALA A 308 55.65 -32.07 56.95
C ALA A 308 54.78 -30.87 57.35
N VAL A 309 55.37 -29.67 57.37
CA VAL A 309 54.61 -28.42 57.55
C VAL A 309 54.28 -27.87 56.16
N THR A 310 52.99 -27.94 55.79
CA THR A 310 52.48 -27.44 54.52
C THR A 310 51.99 -26.01 54.67
N ASN A 311 52.03 -25.22 53.59
CA ASN A 311 51.37 -23.91 53.57
C ASN A 311 49.85 -24.06 53.46
N SER A 312 49.11 -23.21 54.14
CA SER A 312 47.66 -23.21 54.24
C SER A 312 47.08 -21.99 53.52
N PRO A 313 45.79 -21.99 53.14
CA PRO A 313 45.14 -20.75 52.66
C PRO A 313 44.83 -19.82 53.84
N PRO A 314 45.19 -18.52 53.75
CA PRO A 314 44.92 -17.58 54.82
C PRO A 314 43.42 -17.36 55.04
N ILE A 315 43.02 -17.18 56.30
CA ILE A 315 41.61 -16.92 56.64
C ILE A 315 41.35 -15.42 56.60
N VAL A 316 40.47 -14.99 55.69
CA VAL A 316 39.98 -13.60 55.55
C VAL A 316 38.62 -13.48 56.23
N ASN A 317 38.46 -12.46 57.07
CA ASN A 317 37.23 -12.16 57.78
C ASN A 317 36.81 -10.71 57.51
N VAL A 318 35.56 -10.52 57.05
CA VAL A 318 35.00 -9.21 56.70
C VAL A 318 33.77 -8.95 57.56
N THR A 319 33.75 -7.81 58.26
CA THR A 319 32.81 -7.54 59.37
C THR A 319 32.17 -6.16 59.28
N GLY A 320 31.01 -5.97 59.91
CA GLY A 320 30.32 -4.66 59.92
C GLY A 320 29.38 -4.40 58.74
N GLY A 321 29.04 -5.42 57.96
CA GLY A 321 27.89 -5.37 57.04
C GLY A 321 26.53 -5.34 57.78
N PRO A 322 25.41 -5.10 57.08
CA PRO A 322 25.28 -4.99 55.63
C PRO A 322 25.89 -3.70 55.08
N TYR A 323 26.58 -3.80 53.94
CA TYR A 323 27.12 -2.65 53.23
C TYR A 323 26.07 -2.11 52.26
N ILE A 324 25.82 -0.81 52.31
CA ILE A 324 24.80 -0.13 51.52
C ILE A 324 25.40 1.13 50.90
N ILE A 325 25.17 1.33 49.62
CA ILE A 325 25.55 2.52 48.84
C ILE A 325 24.39 2.91 47.91
N SER A 326 24.40 4.13 47.37
CA SER A 326 23.44 4.61 46.36
C SER A 326 24.03 4.49 44.96
N GLU A 327 23.22 4.28 43.92
CA GLU A 327 23.74 4.03 42.56
C GLU A 327 24.57 5.19 41.98
N ASP A 328 24.19 6.44 42.25
CA ASP A 328 24.97 7.64 41.87
C ASP A 328 26.16 7.98 42.77
N ALA A 329 26.50 7.13 43.74
CA ALA A 329 27.56 7.45 44.67
C ALA A 329 28.93 7.49 43.94
N ALA A 330 29.59 8.65 44.01
CA ALA A 330 30.98 8.78 43.60
C ALA A 330 31.89 7.80 44.37
N LEU A 331 32.99 7.36 43.74
CA LEU A 331 33.95 6.40 44.30
C LEU A 331 34.34 6.72 45.74
N ALA A 332 33.88 5.86 46.66
CA ALA A 332 34.07 6.02 48.10
C ALA A 332 34.41 4.67 48.76
N GLU A 333 35.05 4.71 49.93
CA GLU A 333 35.30 3.52 50.77
C GLU A 333 33.96 2.95 51.27
N VAL A 334 33.62 1.73 50.85
CA VAL A 334 32.40 1.02 51.24
C VAL A 334 32.68 0.00 52.35
N ILE A 335 33.84 -0.65 52.30
CA ILE A 335 34.33 -1.55 53.35
C ILE A 335 35.63 -0.97 53.87
N SER A 336 35.63 -0.48 55.11
CA SER A 336 36.83 0.09 55.71
C SER A 336 37.89 -0.97 55.99
N GLY A 337 39.17 -0.60 55.90
CA GLY A 337 40.27 -1.52 56.23
C GLY A 337 40.25 -2.02 57.68
N ALA A 338 39.59 -1.30 58.60
CA ALA A 338 39.36 -1.76 59.97
C ALA A 338 38.35 -2.93 60.07
N ASN A 339 37.52 -3.12 59.05
CA ASN A 339 36.49 -4.15 58.97
C ASN A 339 36.97 -5.43 58.28
N VAL A 340 38.10 -5.37 57.57
CA VAL A 340 38.77 -6.51 56.96
C VAL A 340 39.93 -6.93 57.85
N SER A 341 39.95 -8.20 58.24
CA SER A 341 40.99 -8.76 59.09
C SER A 341 41.41 -10.14 58.58
N SER A 342 42.69 -10.46 58.75
CA SER A 342 43.22 -11.79 58.52
C SER A 342 43.70 -12.41 59.83
N ILE A 343 43.75 -13.74 59.87
CA ILE A 343 44.38 -14.47 60.98
C ILE A 343 45.91 -14.62 60.75
N GLU A 344 46.43 -14.25 59.56
CA GLU A 344 47.80 -14.60 59.13
C GLU A 344 48.60 -13.50 58.39
N GLU A 345 49.93 -13.66 58.53
CA GLU A 345 51.11 -13.15 57.80
C GLU A 345 51.29 -11.64 57.54
N ALA A 346 52.44 -11.14 58.02
CA ALA A 346 52.97 -9.82 57.70
C ALA A 346 53.73 -9.85 56.36
N GLY A 347 53.11 -9.31 55.32
CA GLY A 347 53.62 -9.37 53.94
C GLY A 347 52.59 -9.92 52.94
N SER A 348 51.48 -10.45 53.43
CA SER A 348 50.30 -10.79 52.63
C SER A 348 49.75 -9.58 51.89
N THR A 349 49.11 -9.83 50.75
CA THR A 349 48.52 -8.78 49.90
C THR A 349 47.05 -9.04 49.61
N TYR A 350 46.20 -8.05 49.90
CA TYR A 350 44.80 -8.07 49.51
C TYR A 350 44.66 -7.76 48.01
N SER A 351 43.76 -8.47 47.35
CA SER A 351 43.42 -8.27 45.94
C SER A 351 41.93 -8.58 45.71
N LEU A 352 41.37 -8.09 44.61
CA LEU A 352 40.01 -8.44 44.20
C LEU A 352 40.07 -9.58 43.19
N VAL A 353 39.29 -10.65 43.42
CA VAL A 353 39.17 -11.72 42.44
C VAL A 353 38.25 -11.27 41.31
N THR A 354 38.84 -10.74 40.24
CA THR A 354 38.10 -10.59 38.99
C THR A 354 37.74 -11.99 38.44
N PRO A 355 36.59 -12.14 37.76
CA PRO A 355 35.98 -13.46 37.65
C PRO A 355 35.75 -13.92 36.21
N THR A 356 35.67 -15.23 36.03
CA THR A 356 35.64 -15.86 34.71
C THR A 356 34.39 -16.70 34.42
N VAL A 357 33.38 -16.73 35.32
CA VAL A 357 32.11 -17.43 35.05
C VAL A 357 30.90 -16.77 35.72
N ALA A 358 29.78 -16.77 34.99
CA ALA A 358 28.50 -16.16 35.36
C ALA A 358 27.85 -16.79 36.60
N GLY A 359 27.24 -15.93 37.42
CA GLY A 359 26.60 -16.30 38.69
C GLY A 359 26.90 -15.25 39.75
N ASP A 360 25.94 -14.34 39.94
CA ASP A 360 25.86 -13.33 40.99
C ASP A 360 27.05 -12.35 41.04
N ARG A 361 27.04 -11.35 40.15
CA ARG A 361 27.90 -10.14 40.17
C ARG A 361 27.15 -8.93 39.63
N CYS A 362 27.77 -7.77 39.78
CA CYS A 362 27.32 -6.44 39.40
C CYS A 362 27.35 -6.26 37.86
N GLU A 363 26.68 -7.18 37.14
CA GLU A 363 26.86 -7.48 35.72
C GLU A 363 25.54 -7.37 34.91
N ASP A 364 24.40 -7.13 35.56
CA ASP A 364 23.07 -7.18 34.92
C ASP A 364 22.67 -5.88 34.18
N HIS A 365 23.40 -4.77 34.39
CA HIS A 365 23.21 -3.51 33.66
C HIS A 365 24.47 -3.14 32.86
N ALA A 366 24.28 -2.36 31.77
CA ALA A 366 25.10 -2.40 30.55
C ALA A 366 26.58 -1.98 30.64
N MET A 367 27.10 -1.65 31.83
CA MET A 367 28.52 -1.48 32.10
C MET A 367 28.91 -2.26 33.35
N ALA A 368 29.37 -3.51 33.17
CA ALA A 368 30.07 -4.24 34.22
C ALA A 368 31.21 -3.35 34.78
N PRO A 369 31.37 -3.24 36.10
CA PRO A 369 32.23 -2.24 36.72
C PRO A 369 33.68 -2.43 36.24
N THR A 370 34.23 -1.39 35.62
CA THR A 370 35.60 -1.41 35.13
C THR A 370 36.57 -1.35 36.32
N ALA A 371 37.85 -1.65 36.11
CA ALA A 371 38.88 -1.49 37.14
C ALA A 371 39.10 -0.02 37.61
N ALA A 372 38.37 0.95 37.06
CA ALA A 372 38.31 2.33 37.58
C ALA A 372 37.14 2.57 38.56
N ASN A 373 36.11 1.71 38.54
CA ASN A 373 34.91 1.81 39.38
C ASN A 373 35.08 1.17 40.77
N TYR A 374 36.16 0.45 41.01
CA TYR A 374 36.49 -0.09 42.33
C TYR A 374 37.99 -0.09 42.58
N SER A 375 38.37 -0.12 43.84
CA SER A 375 39.75 -0.34 44.26
C SER A 375 39.79 -1.11 45.57
N ILE A 376 40.83 -1.92 45.76
CA ILE A 376 41.16 -2.50 47.07
C ILE A 376 42.56 -2.06 47.47
N ASP A 377 42.72 -1.56 48.68
CA ASP A 377 44.03 -1.28 49.26
C ASP A 377 44.73 -2.60 49.60
N SER A 378 45.88 -2.85 49.00
CA SER A 378 46.54 -4.17 49.09
C SER A 378 47.15 -4.49 50.45
N VAL A 379 47.18 -3.54 51.39
CA VAL A 379 47.76 -3.71 52.73
C VAL A 379 46.66 -3.83 53.79
N THR A 380 45.59 -3.05 53.66
CA THR A 380 44.51 -2.94 54.66
C THR A 380 43.23 -3.66 54.23
N GLY A 381 43.10 -4.06 52.97
CA GLY A 381 41.88 -4.66 52.43
C GLY A 381 40.70 -3.69 52.28
N ALA A 382 40.90 -2.39 52.53
CA ALA A 382 39.88 -1.37 52.37
C ALA A 382 39.35 -1.37 50.93
N PHE A 383 38.05 -1.54 50.74
CA PHE A 383 37.39 -1.63 49.44
C PHE A 383 36.57 -0.38 49.16
N SER A 384 36.92 0.30 48.07
CA SER A 384 36.17 1.43 47.54
C SER A 384 35.41 1.03 46.28
N PHE A 385 34.20 1.55 46.13
CA PHE A 385 33.30 1.24 45.02
C PHE A 385 32.52 2.46 44.57
N GLN A 386 32.35 2.56 43.26
CA GLN A 386 31.43 3.44 42.56
C GLN A 386 30.54 2.51 41.71
N PRO A 387 29.24 2.40 42.03
CA PRO A 387 28.30 1.72 41.14
C PRO A 387 28.30 2.37 39.74
N ALA A 388 27.80 1.66 38.75
CA ALA A 388 27.42 2.32 37.51
C ALA A 388 26.17 3.18 37.78
N PRO A 389 25.97 4.29 37.04
CA PRO A 389 24.65 4.92 36.96
C PRO A 389 23.58 3.87 36.63
N ASP A 390 22.38 4.04 37.16
CA ASP A 390 21.23 3.16 36.93
C ASP A 390 21.45 1.69 37.41
N TYR A 391 22.44 1.41 38.28
CA TYR A 391 22.68 0.08 38.84
C TYR A 391 22.02 -0.15 40.19
N GLN A 392 20.97 -0.96 40.18
CA GLN A 392 20.23 -1.36 41.39
C GLN A 392 20.49 -2.82 41.77
N GLY A 393 20.44 -3.13 43.06
CA GLY A 393 20.47 -4.50 43.58
C GLY A 393 21.76 -4.89 44.29
N VAL A 394 22.11 -6.19 44.28
CA VAL A 394 23.21 -6.72 45.10
C VAL A 394 24.46 -6.97 44.27
N CYS A 395 25.51 -6.20 44.55
CA CYS A 395 26.84 -6.37 43.99
C CYS A 395 27.65 -7.32 44.90
N GLN A 396 27.85 -8.55 44.46
CA GLN A 396 28.73 -9.52 45.14
C GLN A 396 30.19 -9.29 44.73
N ILE A 397 31.08 -9.22 45.73
CA ILE A 397 32.53 -9.17 45.52
C ILE A 397 33.22 -10.34 46.22
N ARG A 398 34.38 -10.74 45.70
CA ARG A 398 35.28 -11.70 46.34
C ARG A 398 36.63 -11.04 46.63
N ILE A 399 36.92 -10.85 47.90
CA ILE A 399 38.22 -10.39 48.38
C ILE A 399 39.13 -11.61 48.48
N ALA A 400 40.31 -11.53 47.85
CA ALA A 400 41.39 -12.47 48.02
C ALA A 400 42.46 -11.90 48.95
N LEU A 401 43.07 -12.77 49.74
CA LEU A 401 44.33 -12.50 50.43
C LEU A 401 45.34 -13.54 49.97
N THR A 402 46.41 -13.10 49.33
CA THR A 402 47.53 -13.97 48.95
C THR A 402 48.69 -13.72 49.92
N ASP A 403 49.19 -14.78 50.52
CA ASP A 403 50.31 -14.74 51.47
C ASP A 403 51.69 -14.61 50.77
N ALA A 404 52.77 -14.77 51.54
CA ALA A 404 54.14 -14.79 51.02
C ALA A 404 54.54 -16.10 50.31
N PHE A 405 53.71 -17.14 50.36
CA PHE A 405 54.00 -18.53 49.95
C PHE A 405 52.89 -19.06 49.02
N PRO A 406 52.77 -18.45 47.83
CA PRO A 406 51.54 -18.12 47.11
C PRO A 406 50.34 -19.07 47.29
N SER A 407 49.73 -19.01 48.48
CA SER A 407 48.42 -19.58 48.79
C SER A 407 47.42 -18.44 48.93
N THR A 408 46.15 -18.69 48.60
CA THR A 408 45.14 -17.61 48.53
C THR A 408 43.86 -17.99 49.26
N GLY A 409 43.53 -17.18 50.25
CA GLY A 409 42.25 -17.18 50.95
C GLY A 409 41.22 -16.31 50.28
N TYR A 410 39.93 -16.58 50.53
CA TYR A 410 38.81 -15.83 49.95
C TYR A 410 37.74 -15.49 50.98
N ALA A 411 37.15 -14.29 50.85
CA ALA A 411 35.91 -13.91 51.51
C ALA A 411 34.94 -13.32 50.48
N ASP A 412 33.70 -13.81 50.47
CA ASP A 412 32.61 -13.29 49.65
C ASP A 412 31.79 -12.26 50.44
N VAL A 413 31.47 -11.13 49.81
CA VAL A 413 30.80 -9.99 50.46
C VAL A 413 29.73 -9.41 49.54
N ALA A 414 28.52 -9.24 50.07
CA ALA A 414 27.40 -8.59 49.39
C ALA A 414 27.35 -7.09 49.72
N ILE A 415 27.25 -6.24 48.70
CA ILE A 415 26.99 -4.80 48.79
C ILE A 415 25.62 -4.52 48.18
N THR A 416 24.73 -3.90 48.92
CA THR A 416 23.41 -3.49 48.40
C THR A 416 23.53 -2.09 47.81
N VAL A 417 23.14 -1.93 46.55
CA VAL A 417 23.01 -0.63 45.89
C VAL A 417 21.54 -0.25 45.87
N ASN A 418 21.23 0.84 46.55
CA ASN A 418 19.90 1.41 46.65
C ASN A 418 19.65 2.39 45.50
N ASN A 419 18.41 2.35 45.02
CA ASN A 419 17.87 3.28 44.04
C ASN A 419 18.06 4.75 44.48
N VAL A 420 18.50 5.62 43.57
CA VAL A 420 18.36 7.09 43.64
C VAL A 420 17.34 7.48 42.58
N GLN A 421 16.40 8.39 42.88
CA GLN A 421 15.40 8.77 41.90
C GLN A 421 16.03 9.58 40.76
N ASP A 422 15.93 9.05 39.55
CA ASP A 422 16.29 9.68 38.31
C ASP A 422 15.08 10.34 37.64
N ALA A 423 15.35 11.19 36.65
CA ALA A 423 14.28 11.79 35.84
C ALA A 423 13.94 10.90 34.63
N PRO A 424 12.66 10.77 34.26
CA PRO A 424 12.27 10.07 33.04
C PRO A 424 12.86 10.82 31.83
N VAL A 425 13.49 10.11 30.90
CA VAL A 425 14.09 10.69 29.69
C VAL A 425 13.24 10.35 28.47
N ILE A 426 12.72 11.36 27.79
CA ILE A 426 12.03 11.20 26.51
C ILE A 426 13.07 11.21 25.39
N ALA A 427 12.89 10.38 24.35
CA ALA A 427 13.79 10.38 23.21
C ALA A 427 13.94 11.79 22.59
N ALA A 428 15.18 12.26 22.45
CA ALA A 428 15.50 13.62 22.04
C ALA A 428 14.86 13.99 20.69
N GLY A 429 14.17 15.14 20.63
CA GLY A 429 13.43 15.57 19.44
C GLY A 429 12.30 14.63 19.03
N LEU A 430 11.77 13.83 19.98
CA LEU A 430 10.73 12.82 19.77
C LEU A 430 11.06 11.77 18.69
N ALA A 431 12.34 11.43 18.51
CA ALA A 431 12.74 10.38 17.57
C ALA A 431 12.02 9.04 17.89
N PRO A 432 11.48 8.32 16.89
CA PRO A 432 11.69 8.46 15.45
C PRO A 432 10.56 9.23 14.71
N CYS A 433 9.81 10.11 15.38
CA CYS A 433 8.76 10.91 14.74
C CYS A 433 9.32 11.78 13.59
N ALA A 434 8.54 11.90 12.51
CA ALA A 434 8.94 12.66 11.33
C ALA A 434 8.69 14.17 11.53
N ALA A 435 9.67 15.00 11.20
CA ALA A 435 9.53 16.46 11.23
C ALA A 435 8.71 17.02 10.05
N ASN A 436 8.39 16.19 9.06
CA ASN A 436 7.65 16.56 7.87
C ASN A 436 6.60 15.48 7.60
N ILE A 437 5.41 15.89 7.15
CA ILE A 437 4.41 15.03 6.51
C ILE A 437 3.64 15.88 5.48
N ASP A 438 3.01 15.23 4.50
CA ASP A 438 2.05 15.91 3.64
C ASP A 438 0.65 15.88 4.32
N GLU A 439 -0.28 16.76 3.95
CA GLU A 439 -1.69 16.64 4.34
C GLU A 439 -2.31 15.35 3.77
N ASP A 440 -3.49 14.91 4.27
CA ASP A 440 -4.11 13.59 4.02
C ASP A 440 -3.30 12.36 4.49
N ASP A 441 -1.97 12.48 4.67
CA ASP A 441 -1.08 11.35 4.92
C ASP A 441 -1.12 10.91 6.40
N GLN A 442 -1.09 9.59 6.64
CA GLN A 442 -1.24 9.05 7.99
C GLN A 442 0.03 9.23 8.83
N TYR A 443 0.00 10.15 9.80
CA TYR A 443 1.06 10.31 10.79
C TYR A 443 0.97 9.22 11.86
N ASN A 444 2.06 8.47 12.05
CA ASN A 444 2.18 7.49 13.12
C ASN A 444 3.64 7.33 13.55
N CYS A 445 3.92 7.57 14.83
CA CYS A 445 5.21 7.27 15.44
C CYS A 445 5.06 6.76 16.88
N ILE A 446 6.09 6.09 17.37
CA ILE A 446 6.15 5.53 18.72
C ILE A 446 7.42 6.07 19.38
N VAL A 447 7.25 6.92 20.38
CA VAL A 447 8.35 7.52 21.14
C VAL A 447 8.59 6.68 22.40
N ALA A 448 9.85 6.30 22.62
CA ALA A 448 10.28 5.64 23.84
C ALA A 448 10.56 6.68 24.93
N ILE A 449 10.16 6.35 26.16
CA ILE A 449 10.46 7.12 27.36
C ILE A 449 11.21 6.16 28.29
N THR A 450 12.49 6.43 28.48
CA THR A 450 13.38 5.62 29.31
C THR A 450 13.49 6.25 30.68
N ASP A 451 12.96 5.55 31.66
CA ASP A 451 13.17 5.84 33.07
C ASP A 451 14.08 4.74 33.64
N PRO A 452 15.21 5.06 34.29
CA PRO A 452 15.99 4.08 35.06
C PRO A 452 15.14 3.36 36.11
N ASP A 453 14.18 4.06 36.71
CA ASP A 453 13.46 3.64 37.90
C ASP A 453 12.27 2.70 37.59
N PRO A 454 12.01 1.67 38.41
CA PRO A 454 10.97 0.66 38.13
C PRO A 454 9.52 1.19 38.17
N GLU A 455 9.33 2.45 38.54
CA GLU A 455 8.08 3.19 38.65
C GLU A 455 7.29 3.32 37.33
N THR A 456 6.05 3.83 37.45
CA THR A 456 5.20 4.18 36.32
C THR A 456 5.27 5.67 36.06
N VAL A 457 5.68 6.04 34.85
CA VAL A 457 5.76 7.43 34.39
C VAL A 457 4.38 7.95 34.01
N THR A 458 4.06 9.18 34.39
CA THR A 458 2.89 9.91 33.92
C THR A 458 3.27 10.69 32.66
N VAL A 459 2.57 10.44 31.54
CA VAL A 459 2.87 11.08 30.25
C VAL A 459 1.68 11.91 29.81
N THR A 460 1.95 13.15 29.43
CA THR A 460 0.96 14.17 29.08
C THR A 460 1.40 14.98 27.87
N ARG A 461 0.46 15.69 27.24
CA ARG A 461 0.77 16.74 26.25
C ARG A 461 1.18 17.99 27.01
N ASP A 462 2.31 18.58 26.64
CA ASP A 462 2.81 19.79 27.28
C ASP A 462 1.97 21.02 26.90
N VAL A 463 2.02 22.07 27.73
CA VAL A 463 1.33 23.35 27.48
C VAL A 463 1.85 24.11 26.25
N SER A 464 3.02 23.72 25.70
CA SER A 464 3.57 24.27 24.45
C SER A 464 3.22 23.49 23.19
N ASP A 465 2.38 22.44 23.30
CA ASP A 465 1.87 21.71 22.14
C ASP A 465 0.84 22.54 21.36
N THR A 466 0.98 22.56 20.02
CA THR A 466 0.12 23.28 19.09
C THR A 466 -0.31 22.42 17.88
N CYS A 467 -0.21 21.08 17.95
CA CYS A 467 -0.63 20.16 16.87
C CYS A 467 -1.97 19.48 17.23
N PRO A 468 -3.13 20.16 17.12
CA PRO A 468 -4.41 19.67 17.65
C PRO A 468 -4.90 18.37 17.03
N TRP A 469 -4.52 18.09 15.77
CA TRP A 469 -4.84 16.89 15.00
C TRP A 469 -4.13 15.62 15.48
N LEU A 470 -3.02 15.74 16.22
CA LEU A 470 -2.30 14.60 16.77
C LEU A 470 -2.86 14.14 18.11
N THR A 471 -3.15 12.84 18.23
CA THR A 471 -3.44 12.18 19.51
C THR A 471 -2.19 11.49 20.05
N ALA A 472 -1.84 11.74 21.32
CA ALA A 472 -0.78 11.03 22.03
C ALA A 472 -1.39 10.05 23.06
N THR A 473 -1.08 8.76 22.94
CA THR A 473 -1.60 7.68 23.78
C THR A 473 -0.46 6.98 24.52
N PRO A 474 -0.30 7.20 25.84
CA PRO A 474 0.71 6.52 26.64
C PRO A 474 0.41 5.02 26.84
N SER A 475 1.46 4.22 27.02
CA SER A 475 1.36 2.85 27.52
C SER A 475 0.93 2.84 28.99
N GLY A 476 0.40 1.71 29.47
CA GLY A 476 -0.06 1.57 30.87
C GLY A 476 1.03 1.71 31.95
N ASN A 477 2.30 1.81 31.55
CA ASN A 477 3.45 2.08 32.42
C ASN A 477 4.20 3.39 32.05
N GLY A 478 3.68 4.19 31.11
CA GLY A 478 4.29 5.46 30.68
C GLY A 478 5.57 5.38 29.86
N ARG A 479 6.23 4.21 29.75
CA ARG A 479 7.52 4.05 29.06
C ARG A 479 7.46 4.14 27.53
N VAL A 480 6.27 4.24 26.95
CA VAL A 480 6.05 4.42 25.51
C VAL A 480 4.87 5.35 25.29
N VAL A 481 4.95 6.25 24.32
CA VAL A 481 3.79 7.01 23.81
C VAL A 481 3.62 6.78 22.31
N THR A 482 2.44 6.35 21.91
CA THR A 482 2.03 6.23 20.50
C THR A 482 1.38 7.53 20.08
N ILE A 483 1.87 8.12 18.99
CA ILE A 483 1.43 9.42 18.49
C ILE A 483 0.87 9.20 17.09
N SER A 484 -0.41 9.52 16.90
CA SER A 484 -1.14 9.25 15.66
C SER A 484 -2.15 10.33 15.30
N GLY A 485 -2.28 10.61 14.01
CA GLY A 485 -3.30 11.49 13.44
C GLY A 485 -3.18 11.52 11.91
N THR A 486 -4.06 12.25 11.27
CA THR A 486 -3.95 12.68 9.87
C THR A 486 -4.20 14.19 9.90
N PRO A 487 -3.28 15.02 9.39
CA PRO A 487 -3.50 16.46 9.32
C PRO A 487 -4.43 16.81 8.16
N ASP A 488 -5.29 17.79 8.37
CA ASP A 488 -6.19 18.35 7.37
C ASP A 488 -5.68 19.69 6.79
N ASP A 489 -6.38 20.24 5.81
CA ASP A 489 -6.11 21.56 5.20
C ASP A 489 -5.92 22.71 6.23
N ASP A 490 -6.67 22.71 7.34
CA ASP A 490 -6.57 23.75 8.38
C ASP A 490 -5.25 23.62 9.19
N ASP A 491 -4.55 22.48 9.09
CA ASP A 491 -3.27 22.20 9.75
C ASP A 491 -2.02 22.53 8.90
N VAL A 492 -2.18 22.93 7.63
CA VAL A 492 -1.07 23.22 6.71
C VAL A 492 -0.13 24.30 7.24
N GLY A 493 1.17 24.03 7.18
CA GLY A 493 2.22 24.92 7.67
C GLY A 493 3.06 24.25 8.75
N THR A 494 3.15 24.83 9.94
CA THR A 494 4.02 24.30 11.02
C THR A 494 3.31 24.28 12.36
N CYS A 495 3.28 23.12 13.01
CA CYS A 495 2.78 22.94 14.37
C CYS A 495 3.87 22.35 15.28
N ARG A 496 3.75 22.54 16.59
CA ARG A 496 4.66 21.95 17.59
C ARG A 496 3.99 20.80 18.31
N LEU A 497 4.58 19.61 18.22
CA LEU A 497 4.22 18.47 19.06
C LEU A 497 5.13 18.48 20.29
N ALA A 498 4.56 18.48 21.50
CA ALA A 498 5.32 18.54 22.74
C ALA A 498 4.79 17.54 23.78
N ILE A 499 5.68 16.66 24.25
CA ILE A 499 5.38 15.60 25.23
C ILE A 499 6.09 15.94 26.54
N HIS A 500 5.34 15.82 27.64
CA HIS A 500 5.82 15.96 29.02
C HIS A 500 5.72 14.61 29.74
N ALA A 501 6.82 14.18 30.34
CA ALA A 501 6.91 12.96 31.15
C ALA A 501 7.29 13.34 32.58
N GLU A 502 6.58 12.78 33.56
CA GLU A 502 6.70 13.09 34.99
C GLU A 502 6.68 11.78 35.81
N ASP A 503 7.68 11.58 36.67
CA ASP A 503 7.69 10.47 37.63
C ASP A 503 6.68 10.73 38.80
N PRO A 504 6.43 9.78 39.71
CA PRO A 504 5.54 10.02 40.85
C PRO A 504 6.14 10.97 41.92
N GLN A 505 7.38 11.44 41.73
CA GLN A 505 8.20 12.25 42.63
C GLN A 505 8.38 13.70 42.11
N ASN A 506 7.76 14.05 40.97
CA ASN A 506 7.79 15.31 40.23
C ASN A 506 9.15 15.65 39.55
N ALA A 507 9.98 14.65 39.23
CA ALA A 507 11.06 14.79 38.25
C ALA A 507 10.48 14.69 36.82
N THR A 508 10.93 15.56 35.92
CA THR A 508 10.25 15.79 34.63
C THR A 508 11.22 15.97 33.47
N ASP A 509 10.84 15.49 32.28
CA ASP A 509 11.45 15.86 31.00
C ASP A 509 10.37 16.33 30.01
N VAL A 510 10.77 17.23 29.10
CA VAL A 510 9.92 17.77 28.04
C VAL A 510 10.70 17.75 26.73
N GLN A 511 10.20 17.01 25.76
CA GLN A 511 10.73 16.98 24.40
C GLN A 511 9.67 17.45 23.41
N PHE A 512 10.12 18.15 22.37
CA PHE A 512 9.27 18.68 21.32
C PHE A 512 9.88 18.44 19.93
N ILE A 513 9.02 18.43 18.93
CA ILE A 513 9.38 18.47 17.51
C ILE A 513 8.46 19.47 16.81
N ASP A 514 9.04 20.31 15.96
CA ASP A 514 8.27 21.16 15.05
C ASP A 514 7.98 20.33 13.79
N ILE A 515 6.70 20.07 13.52
CA ILE A 515 6.23 19.30 12.36
C ILE A 515 5.80 20.30 11.30
N THR A 516 6.33 20.12 10.09
CA THR A 516 5.90 20.86 8.89
C THR A 516 4.91 19.99 8.11
N ILE A 517 3.67 20.46 7.99
CA ILE A 517 2.63 19.87 7.14
C ILE A 517 2.74 20.56 5.79
N ALA A 518 2.95 19.80 4.72
CA ALA A 518 2.98 20.30 3.35
C ALA A 518 1.67 19.98 2.61
N ASN A 519 1.22 20.93 1.79
CA ASN A 519 0.06 20.76 0.91
C ASN A 519 0.33 19.63 -0.10
N ALA A 520 -0.57 18.65 -0.20
CA ALA A 520 -0.60 17.61 -1.20
C ALA A 520 -1.24 18.12 -2.50
N GLU A 521 -1.02 17.44 -3.63
CA GLU A 521 -1.70 17.81 -4.89
C GLU A 521 -3.08 17.12 -4.96
N PRO A 522 -4.20 17.86 -5.06
CA PRO A 522 -5.54 17.29 -5.02
C PRO A 522 -5.78 16.38 -6.22
N THR A 523 -6.41 15.23 -6.00
CA THR A 523 -6.66 14.25 -7.08
C THR A 523 -8.03 14.47 -7.72
N LEU A 524 -8.06 14.97 -8.96
CA LEU A 524 -9.29 15.17 -9.74
C LEU A 524 -9.67 13.91 -10.54
N THR A 525 -10.89 13.43 -10.32
CA THR A 525 -11.52 12.32 -11.06
C THR A 525 -12.74 12.82 -11.83
N ILE A 526 -12.75 12.61 -13.15
CA ILE A 526 -13.88 12.97 -14.03
C ILE A 526 -14.37 11.72 -14.79
N GLY A 527 -15.68 11.51 -14.76
CA GLY A 527 -16.39 10.48 -15.53
C GLY A 527 -16.56 10.86 -17.00
N THR A 528 -17.11 9.94 -17.79
CA THR A 528 -17.37 10.20 -19.22
C THR A 528 -18.53 11.19 -19.39
N PRO A 529 -18.35 12.30 -20.14
CA PRO A 529 -19.45 13.21 -20.46
C PRO A 529 -20.59 12.51 -21.21
N THR A 530 -21.82 12.93 -20.94
CA THR A 530 -23.01 12.45 -21.65
C THR A 530 -22.97 12.93 -23.10
N VAL A 531 -23.18 12.00 -24.04
CA VAL A 531 -23.31 12.33 -25.47
C VAL A 531 -24.67 12.96 -25.70
N LEU A 532 -24.67 14.12 -26.36
CA LEU A 532 -25.89 14.83 -26.74
C LEU A 532 -26.23 14.54 -28.21
N THR A 533 -27.47 14.77 -28.59
CA THR A 533 -27.91 14.84 -30.00
C THR A 533 -28.29 16.28 -30.32
N GLU A 534 -28.01 16.75 -31.53
CA GLU A 534 -28.58 17.99 -32.01
C GLU A 534 -30.11 17.88 -32.06
N ASP A 535 -30.78 19.02 -31.86
CA ASP A 535 -32.24 19.17 -32.01
C ASP A 535 -33.13 18.24 -31.17
N ASP A 536 -32.63 17.73 -30.04
CA ASP A 536 -33.45 17.04 -29.04
C ASP A 536 -34.52 18.02 -28.46
N PRO A 537 -35.82 17.76 -28.67
CA PRO A 537 -36.89 18.67 -28.27
C PRO A 537 -37.09 18.78 -26.74
N SER A 538 -36.36 17.98 -25.94
CA SER A 538 -36.34 18.12 -24.48
C SER A 538 -35.40 19.24 -23.98
N PHE A 539 -34.49 19.74 -24.81
CA PHE A 539 -33.48 20.73 -24.42
C PHE A 539 -33.99 22.18 -24.48
N SER A 540 -34.78 22.59 -23.48
CA SER A 540 -35.24 23.99 -23.36
C SER A 540 -34.26 24.94 -22.65
N GLY A 541 -33.11 24.45 -22.18
CA GLY A 541 -32.16 25.18 -21.33
C GLY A 541 -30.78 24.51 -21.26
N LEU A 542 -29.99 24.82 -20.23
CA LEU A 542 -28.76 24.09 -19.92
C LEU A 542 -29.07 22.62 -19.59
N VAL A 543 -28.22 21.71 -20.06
CA VAL A 543 -28.29 20.26 -19.88
C VAL A 543 -26.99 19.77 -19.26
N ASP A 544 -27.06 18.97 -18.20
CA ASP A 544 -25.89 18.43 -17.53
C ASP A 544 -25.20 17.39 -18.41
N VAL A 545 -23.98 17.70 -18.88
CA VAL A 545 -23.10 16.73 -19.56
C VAL A 545 -22.29 15.94 -18.54
N LEU A 546 -21.97 16.54 -17.41
CA LEU A 546 -21.36 15.88 -16.25
C LEU A 546 -22.15 16.25 -14.99
N SER A 547 -22.74 15.26 -14.34
CA SER A 547 -23.43 15.44 -13.06
C SER A 547 -22.44 15.68 -11.92
N ALA A 548 -22.92 16.23 -10.79
CA ALA A 548 -22.14 16.38 -9.56
C ALA A 548 -21.59 15.06 -8.96
N ALA A 549 -22.10 13.89 -9.39
CA ALA A 549 -21.57 12.58 -9.00
C ALA A 549 -20.55 12.02 -10.01
N ALA A 550 -20.32 12.72 -11.12
CA ALA A 550 -19.38 12.35 -12.17
C ALA A 550 -18.11 13.22 -12.17
N VAL A 551 -17.99 14.15 -11.23
CA VAL A 551 -16.78 14.95 -11.00
C VAL A 551 -16.52 14.95 -9.50
N SER A 552 -15.31 14.61 -9.09
CA SER A 552 -14.90 14.61 -7.68
C SER A 552 -13.40 14.87 -7.55
N SER A 553 -13.03 15.82 -6.71
CA SER A 553 -11.72 15.93 -6.08
C SER A 553 -11.67 14.99 -4.86
N LEU A 554 -10.48 14.47 -4.57
CA LEU A 554 -10.10 14.05 -3.23
C LEU A 554 -9.34 15.24 -2.62
N ASP A 555 -10.06 15.95 -1.76
CA ASP A 555 -9.71 17.18 -1.03
C ASP A 555 -10.84 17.35 0.01
N GLU A 556 -10.53 17.78 1.23
CA GLU A 556 -11.39 17.61 2.42
C GLU A 556 -12.57 18.59 2.54
N GLY A 557 -12.84 19.34 1.46
CA GLY A 557 -14.06 20.15 1.28
C GLY A 557 -13.80 21.63 1.11
N LEU A 558 -12.53 22.02 0.99
CA LEU A 558 -12.13 23.29 0.45
C LEU A 558 -11.99 23.19 -1.08
N GLY A 559 -11.41 24.22 -1.69
CA GLY A 559 -11.24 24.31 -3.13
C GLY A 559 -12.46 24.69 -3.97
N THR A 560 -12.19 24.99 -5.25
CA THR A 560 -13.17 25.45 -6.22
C THR A 560 -12.96 24.87 -7.62
N TYR A 561 -14.07 24.51 -8.26
CA TYR A 561 -14.09 24.06 -9.64
C TYR A 561 -14.22 25.23 -10.62
N SER A 562 -13.42 25.21 -11.68
CA SER A 562 -13.47 26.20 -12.76
C SER A 562 -13.24 25.54 -14.12
N LEU A 563 -13.48 26.30 -15.20
CA LEU A 563 -13.22 25.84 -16.58
C LEU A 563 -12.02 26.60 -17.13
N ASP A 564 -11.00 25.88 -17.57
CA ASP A 564 -9.92 26.43 -18.39
C ASP A 564 -10.07 26.05 -19.87
N TYR A 565 -9.61 26.95 -20.73
CA TYR A 565 -9.66 26.82 -22.18
C TYR A 565 -8.28 27.03 -22.83
N THR A 566 -7.20 27.07 -22.04
CA THR A 566 -5.84 27.21 -22.56
C THR A 566 -5.23 25.85 -22.90
N GLY A 567 -4.45 25.80 -23.99
CA GLY A 567 -3.73 24.59 -24.38
C GLY A 567 -4.60 23.34 -24.56
N LEU A 568 -5.81 23.50 -25.11
CA LEU A 568 -6.72 22.40 -25.45
C LEU A 568 -6.24 21.60 -26.67
N THR A 569 -6.59 20.32 -26.75
CA THR A 569 -6.25 19.46 -27.90
C THR A 569 -7.10 19.72 -29.15
N GLY A 570 -8.25 20.38 -29.00
CA GLY A 570 -9.15 20.77 -30.08
C GLY A 570 -9.89 22.08 -29.80
N THR A 571 -10.94 22.36 -30.56
CA THR A 571 -11.68 23.63 -30.45
C THR A 571 -12.45 23.73 -29.13
N ALA A 572 -12.36 24.88 -28.46
CA ALA A 572 -12.95 25.10 -27.15
C ALA A 572 -14.49 25.10 -27.20
N CYS A 573 -15.15 24.52 -26.20
CA CYS A 573 -16.63 24.55 -26.09
C CYS A 573 -17.23 25.95 -25.90
N ASN A 574 -16.41 26.96 -25.58
CA ASN A 574 -16.81 28.36 -25.49
C ASN A 574 -16.34 29.22 -26.69
N ASP A 575 -15.71 28.61 -27.71
CA ASP A 575 -15.32 29.35 -28.90
C ASP A 575 -16.59 29.80 -29.64
N THR A 576 -16.67 31.09 -29.95
CA THR A 576 -17.81 31.66 -30.68
C THR A 576 -17.91 31.20 -32.14
N SER A 577 -16.87 30.54 -32.66
CA SER A 577 -16.94 29.80 -33.93
C SER A 577 -17.70 28.47 -33.83
N VAL A 578 -17.81 27.91 -32.62
CA VAL A 578 -18.48 26.64 -32.29
C VAL A 578 -19.85 26.89 -31.65
N VAL A 579 -19.94 27.84 -30.73
CA VAL A 579 -21.16 28.23 -30.00
C VAL A 579 -21.31 29.75 -30.07
N VAL A 580 -22.19 30.24 -30.95
CA VAL A 580 -22.20 31.66 -31.40
C VAL A 580 -22.71 32.69 -30.36
N THR A 581 -22.79 32.33 -29.08
CA THR A 581 -23.14 33.20 -27.94
C THR A 581 -22.25 32.86 -26.72
N PRO A 582 -22.04 33.79 -25.75
CA PRO A 582 -20.90 33.72 -24.84
C PRO A 582 -21.04 32.66 -23.74
N ALA A 583 -20.00 32.55 -22.91
CA ALA A 583 -19.79 31.59 -21.82
C ALA A 583 -20.88 31.46 -20.72
N SER A 584 -22.08 32.03 -20.91
CA SER A 584 -23.28 31.71 -20.13
C SER A 584 -23.97 30.41 -20.56
N ASP A 585 -23.74 29.94 -21.79
CA ASP A 585 -24.35 28.72 -22.33
C ASP A 585 -23.52 27.44 -22.04
N PHE A 586 -22.36 27.58 -21.38
CA PHE A 586 -21.52 26.48 -20.90
C PHE A 586 -20.95 26.84 -19.52
N VAL A 587 -21.39 26.13 -18.48
CA VAL A 587 -21.14 26.49 -17.07
C VAL A 587 -20.63 25.31 -16.26
N ILE A 588 -19.86 25.62 -15.22
CA ILE A 588 -19.45 24.67 -14.17
C ILE A 588 -19.97 25.14 -12.82
N SER A 589 -20.38 24.19 -11.98
CA SER A 589 -20.73 24.45 -10.59
C SER A 589 -19.46 24.46 -9.73
N ALA A 590 -19.06 25.64 -9.26
CA ALA A 590 -17.81 25.84 -8.52
C ALA A 590 -17.67 25.01 -7.22
N ALA A 591 -18.77 24.47 -6.69
CA ALA A 591 -18.78 23.65 -5.47
C ALA A 591 -18.95 22.14 -5.73
N THR A 592 -19.17 21.69 -6.97
CA THR A 592 -19.49 20.27 -7.27
C THR A 592 -18.91 19.75 -8.59
N GLY A 593 -18.18 20.58 -9.34
CA GLY A 593 -17.60 20.21 -10.62
C GLY A 593 -18.59 19.89 -11.75
N ALA A 594 -19.90 19.84 -11.47
CA ALA A 594 -20.93 19.54 -12.46
C ALA A 594 -20.87 20.53 -13.63
N VAL A 595 -20.86 20.01 -14.86
CA VAL A 595 -20.78 20.81 -16.08
C VAL A 595 -22.07 20.68 -16.88
N SER A 596 -22.64 21.83 -17.23
CA SER A 596 -23.87 21.93 -18.02
C SER A 596 -23.63 22.74 -19.28
N ILE A 597 -24.16 22.28 -20.41
CA ILE A 597 -24.08 22.96 -21.72
C ILE A 597 -25.48 23.14 -22.31
N LYS A 598 -25.67 24.20 -23.09
CA LYS A 598 -26.84 24.35 -23.95
C LYS A 598 -26.36 24.30 -25.41
N PRO A 599 -26.52 23.16 -26.10
CA PRO A 599 -26.28 23.11 -27.54
C PRO A 599 -27.20 24.10 -28.26
N ARG A 600 -26.70 24.70 -29.34
CA ARG A 600 -27.54 25.41 -30.29
C ARG A 600 -28.22 24.38 -31.21
N ALA A 601 -29.40 24.72 -31.73
CA ALA A 601 -29.97 24.02 -32.88
C ALA A 601 -28.94 23.93 -34.03
N ASP A 602 -29.00 22.84 -34.80
CA ASP A 602 -28.13 22.58 -35.96
C ASP A 602 -26.60 22.49 -35.63
N TYR A 603 -26.22 22.30 -34.35
CA TYR A 603 -24.82 22.09 -33.95
C TYR A 603 -24.48 20.62 -33.69
N PHE A 604 -23.61 20.07 -34.54
CA PHE A 604 -22.98 18.76 -34.39
C PHE A 604 -21.45 18.87 -34.29
N GLY A 605 -20.82 17.94 -33.57
CA GLY A 605 -19.36 17.81 -33.51
C GLY A 605 -18.81 17.47 -32.13
N THR A 606 -17.50 17.68 -31.96
CA THR A 606 -16.81 17.53 -30.67
C THR A 606 -16.14 18.84 -30.30
N CYS A 607 -16.38 19.30 -29.06
CA CYS A 607 -15.68 20.43 -28.46
C CYS A 607 -14.95 19.98 -27.19
N TYR A 608 -13.98 20.80 -26.76
CA TYR A 608 -13.09 20.48 -25.64
C TYR A 608 -13.15 21.56 -24.55
N ALA A 609 -12.97 21.14 -23.30
CA ALA A 609 -12.78 22.03 -22.15
C ALA A 609 -11.90 21.32 -21.11
N LYS A 610 -11.17 22.09 -20.28
CA LYS A 610 -10.53 21.53 -19.09
C LYS A 610 -11.36 21.89 -17.87
N ILE A 611 -11.66 20.89 -17.05
CA ILE A 611 -12.08 21.14 -15.67
C ILE A 611 -10.80 21.33 -14.87
N ARG A 612 -10.73 22.47 -14.18
CA ARG A 612 -9.70 22.82 -13.22
C ARG A 612 -10.29 22.71 -11.83
N PHE A 613 -9.59 22.05 -10.93
CA PHE A 613 -9.83 22.11 -9.49
C PHE A 613 -8.62 22.76 -8.81
N ASP A 614 -8.91 23.62 -7.86
CA ASP A 614 -7.97 24.54 -7.20
C ASP A 614 -8.30 24.46 -5.72
N ASP A 615 -7.41 23.87 -4.90
CA ASP A 615 -7.64 23.61 -3.46
C ASP A 615 -7.88 24.89 -2.64
N GLY A 616 -7.38 26.03 -3.14
CA GLY A 616 -7.56 27.34 -2.53
C GLY A 616 -6.70 27.56 -1.27
N ASN A 617 -5.73 26.69 -1.01
CA ASN A 617 -4.93 26.75 0.21
C ASN A 617 -3.93 27.91 0.21
N GLY A 618 -3.94 28.71 1.28
CA GLY A 618 -3.23 30.00 1.32
C GLY A 618 -1.70 29.91 1.16
N ALA A 619 -1.10 28.77 1.50
CA ALA A 619 0.33 28.52 1.39
C ALA A 619 0.60 27.07 0.96
N GLY A 620 0.78 26.87 -0.36
CA GLY A 620 0.92 25.54 -0.94
C GLY A 620 0.05 25.35 -2.18
N ASN A 621 -1.02 26.15 -2.30
CA ASN A 621 -2.06 26.12 -3.33
C ASN A 621 -1.69 25.31 -4.58
N SER A 622 -2.30 24.16 -4.71
CA SER A 622 -2.13 23.27 -5.83
C SER A 622 -3.34 23.29 -6.76
N VAL A 623 -3.09 22.97 -8.03
CA VAL A 623 -4.07 23.11 -9.10
C VAL A 623 -3.94 21.93 -10.05
N VAL A 624 -5.02 21.15 -10.14
CA VAL A 624 -5.12 19.99 -11.01
C VAL A 624 -6.09 20.28 -12.16
N GLU A 625 -5.70 19.91 -13.38
CA GLU A 625 -6.49 20.14 -14.59
C GLU A 625 -6.65 18.85 -15.39
N GLN A 626 -7.88 18.56 -15.84
CA GLN A 626 -8.15 17.42 -16.72
C GLN A 626 -9.08 17.83 -17.87
N GLU A 627 -8.67 17.48 -19.10
CA GLU A 627 -9.41 17.78 -20.32
C GLU A 627 -10.55 16.77 -20.56
N ILE A 628 -11.71 17.30 -20.94
CA ILE A 628 -12.89 16.55 -21.36
C ILE A 628 -13.25 16.87 -22.81
N ALA A 629 -13.80 15.88 -23.52
CA ALA A 629 -14.37 16.02 -24.85
C ALA A 629 -15.89 15.82 -24.77
N ILE A 630 -16.64 16.82 -25.24
CA ILE A 630 -18.11 16.79 -25.29
C ILE A 630 -18.53 16.55 -26.74
N VAL A 631 -19.41 15.58 -26.96
CA VAL A 631 -19.84 15.14 -28.29
C VAL A 631 -21.32 15.42 -28.49
N VAL A 632 -21.66 16.13 -29.57
CA VAL A 632 -23.02 16.32 -30.06
C VAL A 632 -23.16 15.57 -31.39
N GLN A 633 -24.05 14.58 -31.43
CA GLN A 633 -24.33 13.75 -32.60
C GLN A 633 -25.32 14.41 -33.55
N ALA A 634 -25.12 14.19 -34.85
CA ALA A 634 -25.99 14.74 -35.88
C ALA A 634 -27.34 14.02 -35.98
N VAL A 635 -28.38 14.75 -36.36
CA VAL A 635 -29.77 14.28 -36.58
C VAL A 635 -30.22 14.65 -38.00
N ASN A 636 -31.23 13.95 -38.53
CA ASN A 636 -31.72 14.16 -39.90
C ASN A 636 -32.93 15.10 -39.95
N ASP A 637 -32.81 16.22 -40.66
CA ASP A 637 -33.85 17.21 -40.89
C ASP A 637 -34.78 16.87 -42.08
N ALA A 638 -35.61 17.82 -42.50
CA ALA A 638 -36.51 17.66 -43.65
C ALA A 638 -36.12 18.64 -44.78
N PRO A 639 -36.00 18.19 -46.03
CA PRO A 639 -35.55 19.04 -47.13
C PRO A 639 -36.62 20.07 -47.51
N VAL A 640 -36.19 21.26 -47.90
CA VAL A 640 -37.07 22.41 -48.16
C VAL A 640 -37.04 22.80 -49.64
N ILE A 641 -38.23 22.97 -50.24
CA ILE A 641 -38.35 23.62 -51.56
C ILE A 641 -38.28 25.13 -51.33
N THR A 642 -37.14 25.74 -51.63
CA THR A 642 -36.89 27.17 -51.41
C THR A 642 -37.44 28.05 -52.53
N SER A 643 -37.55 27.54 -53.76
CA SER A 643 -38.17 28.27 -54.87
C SER A 643 -38.86 27.33 -55.88
N ILE A 644 -40.03 27.74 -56.40
CA ILE A 644 -40.75 27.04 -57.47
C ILE A 644 -41.76 28.02 -58.13
N PRO A 645 -41.93 28.03 -59.47
CA PRO A 645 -42.93 28.88 -60.11
C PRO A 645 -44.36 28.44 -59.77
N THR A 646 -45.25 29.37 -59.50
CA THR A 646 -46.68 29.09 -59.22
C THR A 646 -47.50 28.81 -60.48
N THR A 647 -47.04 29.27 -61.65
CA THR A 647 -47.70 29.09 -62.95
C THR A 647 -46.68 28.83 -64.07
N HIS A 648 -47.05 28.02 -65.08
CA HIS A 648 -46.21 27.73 -66.24
C HIS A 648 -47.04 27.64 -67.54
N GLU A 649 -46.64 28.30 -68.62
CA GLU A 649 -47.37 28.31 -69.92
C GLU A 649 -46.65 27.46 -70.97
N ILE A 650 -47.38 26.56 -71.64
CA ILE A 650 -46.91 25.76 -72.78
C ILE A 650 -47.71 26.16 -74.03
N LEU A 651 -47.02 26.71 -75.03
CA LEU A 651 -47.63 27.04 -76.34
C LEU A 651 -47.62 25.81 -77.24
N LEU A 652 -48.79 25.30 -77.59
CA LEU A 652 -48.94 24.07 -78.37
C LEU A 652 -48.65 24.33 -79.85
N THR A 653 -47.80 23.49 -80.46
CA THR A 653 -47.56 23.50 -81.90
C THR A 653 -48.54 22.55 -82.64
N PRO A 654 -49.10 22.95 -83.79
CA PRO A 654 -49.98 22.07 -84.56
C PRO A 654 -49.28 20.78 -85.01
N GLY A 655 -49.79 19.63 -84.55
CA GLY A 655 -49.40 18.30 -85.05
C GLY A 655 -48.25 17.59 -84.34
N SER A 656 -47.66 18.14 -83.28
CA SER A 656 -46.62 17.48 -82.48
C SER A 656 -46.82 17.73 -80.98
N ALA A 657 -46.41 16.78 -80.13
CA ALA A 657 -46.22 17.06 -78.72
C ALA A 657 -45.17 18.16 -78.53
N THR A 658 -45.36 19.01 -77.53
CA THR A 658 -44.49 20.13 -77.16
C THR A 658 -43.79 19.80 -75.85
N LEU A 659 -42.46 19.81 -75.85
CA LEU A 659 -41.65 19.67 -74.64
C LEU A 659 -41.46 21.03 -73.96
N SER A 660 -41.46 21.02 -72.63
CA SER A 660 -41.22 22.19 -71.80
C SER A 660 -40.60 21.74 -70.47
N SER A 661 -40.12 22.65 -69.64
CA SER A 661 -39.62 22.35 -68.31
C SER A 661 -39.70 23.59 -67.41
N PHE A 662 -39.70 23.37 -66.10
CA PHE A 662 -39.48 24.41 -65.11
C PHE A 662 -38.48 23.92 -64.06
N THR A 663 -37.80 24.86 -63.41
CA THR A 663 -36.86 24.58 -62.33
C THR A 663 -37.48 24.88 -60.97
N LEU A 664 -37.04 24.16 -59.96
CA LEU A 664 -37.28 24.45 -58.55
C LEU A 664 -35.96 24.36 -57.79
N THR A 665 -35.77 25.20 -56.80
CA THR A 665 -34.58 25.21 -55.94
C THR A 665 -34.89 24.46 -54.65
N VAL A 666 -33.96 23.59 -54.24
CA VAL A 666 -34.04 22.81 -53.01
C VAL A 666 -32.87 23.14 -52.09
N ASP A 667 -33.16 23.03 -50.81
CA ASP A 667 -32.23 23.06 -49.69
C ASP A 667 -32.35 21.68 -49.02
N VAL A 668 -31.23 21.00 -48.81
CA VAL A 668 -31.22 19.64 -48.26
C VAL A 668 -31.46 19.64 -46.75
N GLY A 669 -31.06 20.71 -46.06
CA GLY A 669 -30.91 20.78 -44.61
C GLY A 669 -29.57 21.43 -44.21
N PRO A 670 -29.22 21.43 -42.91
CA PRO A 670 -27.98 22.00 -42.41
C PRO A 670 -26.72 21.29 -42.95
N ALA A 671 -25.54 21.81 -42.58
CA ALA A 671 -24.30 21.50 -43.30
C ALA A 671 -23.83 20.03 -43.23
N ASN A 672 -24.23 19.31 -42.17
CA ASN A 672 -24.19 17.86 -41.99
C ASN A 672 -24.86 17.07 -43.13
N GLU A 673 -25.87 17.66 -43.79
CA GLU A 673 -26.75 16.98 -44.75
C GLU A 673 -26.38 17.20 -46.22
N ASN A 674 -25.39 18.03 -46.51
CA ASN A 674 -24.91 18.35 -47.87
C ASN A 674 -24.56 17.16 -48.78
N LEU A 675 -24.39 15.96 -48.21
CA LEU A 675 -24.08 14.72 -48.94
C LEU A 675 -25.31 13.83 -49.18
N GLN A 676 -26.48 14.18 -48.64
CA GLN A 676 -27.71 13.44 -48.87
C GLN A 676 -28.24 13.65 -50.30
N ASN A 677 -28.92 12.65 -50.83
CA ASN A 677 -29.42 12.66 -52.20
C ASN A 677 -30.95 12.85 -52.24
N LEU A 678 -31.36 13.92 -52.90
CA LEU A 678 -32.73 14.37 -53.07
C LEU A 678 -33.38 13.74 -54.31
N GLU A 679 -34.61 13.22 -54.17
CA GLU A 679 -35.47 12.65 -55.21
C GLU A 679 -36.77 13.45 -55.34
N LEU A 680 -37.26 13.68 -56.56
CA LEU A 680 -38.53 14.38 -56.80
C LEU A 680 -39.74 13.43 -56.82
N ILE A 681 -40.81 13.81 -56.12
CA ILE A 681 -42.09 13.09 -56.12
C ILE A 681 -43.16 14.01 -56.70
N CYS A 682 -43.72 13.65 -57.87
CA CYS A 682 -44.63 14.51 -58.62
C CYS A 682 -45.99 13.86 -58.91
N THR A 683 -47.05 14.68 -58.97
CA THR A 683 -48.36 14.28 -59.51
C THR A 683 -48.88 15.30 -60.51
N ASN A 684 -49.82 14.90 -61.37
CA ASN A 684 -50.42 15.76 -62.40
C ASN A 684 -51.93 15.52 -62.50
N SER A 685 -52.73 16.58 -62.45
CA SER A 685 -54.19 16.50 -62.56
C SER A 685 -54.73 16.27 -63.99
N ASN A 686 -53.91 16.44 -65.04
CA ASN A 686 -54.32 16.22 -66.44
C ASN A 686 -53.35 15.29 -67.20
N THR A 687 -53.30 14.03 -66.77
CA THR A 687 -52.47 12.97 -67.37
C THR A 687 -52.81 12.63 -68.83
N SER A 688 -53.98 13.05 -69.32
CA SER A 688 -54.41 12.84 -70.71
C SER A 688 -53.79 13.80 -71.73
N ARG A 689 -53.31 14.97 -71.27
CA ARG A 689 -52.76 16.03 -72.13
C ARG A 689 -51.36 16.46 -71.73
N LEU A 690 -50.94 16.18 -70.50
CA LEU A 690 -49.62 16.51 -69.97
C LEU A 690 -48.99 15.25 -69.34
N THR A 691 -47.73 14.98 -69.64
CA THR A 691 -46.88 14.03 -68.91
C THR A 691 -45.84 14.81 -68.13
N VAL A 692 -45.58 14.41 -66.89
CA VAL A 692 -44.57 15.01 -66.01
C VAL A 692 -43.50 13.97 -65.74
N ASP A 693 -42.25 14.36 -65.96
CA ASP A 693 -41.06 13.56 -65.62
C ASP A 693 -40.32 14.25 -64.47
N CYS A 694 -40.10 13.46 -63.42
CA CYS A 694 -39.47 13.84 -62.17
C CYS A 694 -38.42 12.80 -61.75
N THR A 695 -37.77 12.09 -62.68
CA THR A 695 -36.67 11.16 -62.32
C THR A 695 -35.34 11.86 -62.02
N GLN A 696 -35.33 13.18 -61.88
CA GLN A 696 -34.12 13.94 -61.56
C GLN A 696 -33.81 13.84 -60.08
N THR A 697 -32.54 13.55 -59.78
CA THR A 697 -31.99 13.48 -58.43
C THR A 697 -30.79 14.40 -58.28
N ARG A 698 -30.51 14.87 -57.06
CA ARG A 698 -29.40 15.78 -56.77
C ARG A 698 -28.82 15.49 -55.38
N ALA A 699 -27.49 15.47 -55.26
CA ALA A 699 -26.84 15.51 -53.95
C ALA A 699 -26.64 16.97 -53.51
N GLY A 700 -27.10 17.31 -52.30
CA GLY A 700 -27.03 18.65 -51.73
C GLY A 700 -27.85 19.74 -52.47
N ASP A 701 -27.74 20.97 -51.96
CA ASP A 701 -28.53 22.14 -52.37
C ASP A 701 -28.47 22.49 -53.85
N GLY A 702 -29.54 23.11 -54.34
CA GLY A 702 -29.59 23.88 -55.58
C GLY A 702 -30.75 23.50 -56.48
N ASP A 703 -30.60 23.70 -57.80
CA ASP A 703 -31.72 23.54 -58.72
C ASP A 703 -31.95 22.08 -59.18
N LEU A 704 -33.23 21.70 -59.23
CA LEU A 704 -33.79 20.50 -59.83
C LEU A 704 -34.77 20.89 -60.95
N THR A 705 -34.80 20.13 -62.05
CA THR A 705 -35.64 20.42 -63.22
C THR A 705 -36.78 19.42 -63.34
N VAL A 706 -38.01 19.91 -63.46
CA VAL A 706 -39.20 19.10 -63.78
C VAL A 706 -39.46 19.20 -65.28
N ASN A 707 -39.45 18.06 -65.97
CA ASN A 707 -39.67 17.99 -67.41
C ASN A 707 -41.17 17.75 -67.71
N LEU A 708 -41.67 18.44 -68.73
CA LEU A 708 -43.08 18.42 -69.13
C LEU A 708 -43.21 18.07 -70.62
N SER A 709 -44.19 17.22 -70.95
CA SER A 709 -44.54 16.90 -72.34
C SER A 709 -46.04 17.07 -72.55
N ALA A 710 -46.42 18.06 -73.35
CA ALA A 710 -47.82 18.40 -73.62
C ALA A 710 -48.26 17.91 -75.01
N SER A 711 -49.45 17.31 -75.09
CA SER A 711 -50.03 16.80 -76.34
C SER A 711 -50.72 17.90 -77.16
N ALA A 712 -50.45 17.90 -78.48
CA ALA A 712 -51.08 18.81 -79.44
C ALA A 712 -52.62 18.82 -79.34
N GLY A 713 -53.22 20.00 -79.54
CA GLY A 713 -54.67 20.16 -79.56
C GLY A 713 -55.10 21.55 -79.11
N VAL A 714 -56.38 21.68 -78.75
CA VAL A 714 -56.96 22.91 -78.18
C VAL A 714 -56.49 23.17 -76.74
N ASP A 715 -56.74 24.40 -76.28
CA ASP A 715 -56.46 24.91 -74.93
C ASP A 715 -56.84 23.91 -73.82
N ALA A 716 -55.96 23.76 -72.83
CA ALA A 716 -56.15 22.91 -71.66
C ALA A 716 -55.38 23.45 -70.43
N SER A 717 -55.71 22.97 -69.24
CA SER A 717 -54.98 23.25 -68.01
C SER A 717 -54.68 21.99 -67.22
N ALA A 718 -53.69 22.09 -66.33
CA ALA A 718 -53.24 21.04 -65.42
C ALA A 718 -52.68 21.65 -64.12
N THR A 719 -52.54 20.84 -63.09
CA THR A 719 -51.87 21.18 -61.84
C THR A 719 -50.83 20.12 -61.57
N VAL A 720 -49.57 20.52 -61.43
CA VAL A 720 -48.46 19.65 -61.11
C VAL A 720 -48.09 19.89 -59.64
N THR A 721 -48.19 18.87 -58.79
CA THR A 721 -47.70 18.95 -57.41
C THR A 721 -46.31 18.36 -57.31
N VAL A 722 -45.43 18.94 -56.50
CA VAL A 722 -44.06 18.45 -56.30
C VAL A 722 -43.75 18.37 -54.81
N LYS A 723 -43.11 17.27 -54.40
CA LYS A 723 -42.34 17.15 -53.16
C LYS A 723 -40.90 16.76 -53.51
N VAL A 724 -40.01 16.95 -52.55
CA VAL A 724 -38.64 16.44 -52.56
C VAL A 724 -38.51 15.44 -51.41
N ARG A 725 -37.75 14.36 -51.59
CA ARG A 725 -37.39 13.43 -50.52
C ARG A 725 -35.87 13.26 -50.40
N ASP A 726 -35.31 13.31 -49.20
CA ASP A 726 -33.90 13.00 -48.94
C ASP A 726 -33.62 11.48 -48.74
N SER A 727 -32.36 11.16 -48.43
CA SER A 727 -31.87 9.79 -48.22
C SER A 727 -31.49 9.42 -46.78
N GLY A 728 -31.51 10.35 -45.82
CA GLY A 728 -30.86 10.16 -44.51
C GLY A 728 -31.74 9.50 -43.43
N GLY A 729 -33.06 9.71 -43.48
CA GLY A 729 -34.03 8.88 -42.73
C GLY A 729 -34.66 9.57 -41.52
N GLY A 730 -35.99 9.50 -41.42
CA GLY A 730 -36.78 10.25 -40.45
C GLY A 730 -37.85 11.06 -41.15
N THR A 731 -37.75 12.39 -41.09
CA THR A 731 -38.69 13.34 -41.70
C THR A 731 -38.39 13.64 -43.15
N ASN A 732 -38.10 12.62 -43.97
CA ASN A 732 -37.42 12.81 -45.26
C ASN A 732 -38.14 13.65 -46.33
N GLU A 733 -39.38 14.11 -46.14
CA GLU A 733 -40.20 14.71 -47.21
C GLU A 733 -40.50 16.19 -46.99
N SER A 734 -40.24 16.98 -48.03
CA SER A 734 -40.62 18.40 -48.08
C SER A 734 -42.15 18.60 -47.98
N ALA A 735 -42.54 19.82 -47.64
CA ALA A 735 -43.88 20.32 -47.89
C ALA A 735 -44.27 20.20 -49.39
N VAL A 736 -45.56 20.07 -49.68
CA VAL A 736 -46.08 19.97 -51.06
C VAL A 736 -46.09 21.35 -51.72
N ALA A 737 -45.37 21.51 -52.81
CA ALA A 737 -45.51 22.63 -53.74
C ALA A 737 -46.51 22.31 -54.86
N SER A 738 -47.07 23.34 -55.51
CA SER A 738 -48.03 23.19 -56.62
C SER A 738 -47.84 24.25 -57.70
N VAL A 739 -47.86 23.81 -58.96
CA VAL A 739 -47.66 24.61 -60.17
C VAL A 739 -48.89 24.48 -61.08
N ALA A 740 -49.52 25.60 -61.43
CA ALA A 740 -50.61 25.61 -62.40
C ALA A 740 -50.06 25.71 -63.84
N VAL A 741 -50.24 24.65 -64.64
CA VAL A 741 -49.74 24.58 -66.02
C VAL A 741 -50.88 24.87 -67.00
N SER A 742 -50.72 25.88 -67.85
CA SER A 742 -51.60 26.17 -68.98
C SER A 742 -51.01 25.66 -70.30
N MET A 743 -51.88 25.21 -71.20
CA MET A 743 -51.54 24.72 -72.55
C MET A 743 -52.42 25.45 -73.55
N THR A 744 -51.86 26.19 -74.51
CA THR A 744 -52.62 27.13 -75.38
C THR A 744 -52.38 26.84 -76.88
N ASP A 745 -53.44 26.76 -77.72
CA ASP A 745 -53.35 26.62 -79.19
C ASP A 745 -53.10 27.99 -79.85
N ALA A 746 -51.91 28.17 -80.43
CA ALA A 746 -51.46 29.45 -80.97
C ALA A 746 -50.83 29.33 -82.37
N VAL A 747 -51.09 30.35 -83.21
CA VAL A 747 -50.45 30.54 -84.52
C VAL A 747 -49.36 31.61 -84.34
N VAL A 748 -48.10 31.19 -84.30
CA VAL A 748 -46.96 32.10 -84.14
C VAL A 748 -46.51 32.55 -85.54
N LEU A 749 -46.71 33.82 -85.88
CA LEU A 749 -46.16 34.39 -87.11
C LEU A 749 -44.64 34.58 -86.98
N ALA A 750 -43.94 34.48 -88.11
CA ALA A 750 -42.50 34.75 -88.17
C ALA A 750 -42.21 36.17 -87.62
N PRO A 751 -41.21 36.32 -86.73
CA PRO A 751 -40.90 37.62 -86.13
C PRO A 751 -40.52 38.68 -87.16
N ILE A 752 -40.96 39.92 -86.92
CA ILE A 752 -40.52 41.08 -87.69
C ILE A 752 -39.07 41.37 -87.30
N ALA A 753 -38.15 40.92 -88.16
CA ALA A 753 -36.71 40.92 -87.92
C ALA A 753 -35.95 42.05 -88.67
N ALA A 754 -36.66 42.88 -89.45
CA ALA A 754 -36.08 44.00 -90.20
C ALA A 754 -37.10 45.15 -90.32
N ASP A 755 -36.59 46.36 -90.54
CA ASP A 755 -37.40 47.58 -90.63
C ASP A 755 -38.50 47.45 -91.70
N THR A 756 -39.74 47.68 -91.30
CA THR A 756 -40.93 47.40 -92.12
C THR A 756 -41.87 48.60 -92.17
N LEU A 757 -42.43 48.86 -93.35
CA LEU A 757 -43.45 49.89 -93.54
C LEU A 757 -44.87 49.28 -93.56
N ASN A 758 -45.81 49.89 -92.83
CA ASN A 758 -47.26 49.62 -92.91
C ASN A 758 -47.64 48.13 -92.75
N TYR A 759 -47.16 47.46 -91.70
CA TYR A 759 -47.33 46.02 -91.49
C TYR A 759 -48.81 45.62 -91.28
N ASN A 760 -49.25 44.56 -91.94
CA ASN A 760 -50.61 44.02 -91.79
C ASN A 760 -50.58 42.56 -91.31
N ILE A 761 -51.16 42.30 -90.13
CA ILE A 761 -51.16 40.96 -89.51
C ILE A 761 -51.94 39.95 -90.37
N TYR A 762 -53.10 40.35 -90.90
CA TYR A 762 -53.90 39.48 -91.77
C TYR A 762 -53.12 39.02 -93.01
N ASP A 763 -52.53 39.96 -93.77
CA ASP A 763 -51.79 39.64 -95.00
C ASP A 763 -50.63 38.68 -94.73
N GLN A 764 -49.99 38.80 -93.56
CA GLN A 764 -48.88 37.95 -93.13
C GLN A 764 -49.34 36.56 -92.67
N ALA A 765 -50.47 36.45 -91.97
CA ALA A 765 -51.09 35.17 -91.65
C ALA A 765 -51.53 34.42 -92.91
N VAL A 766 -52.05 35.13 -93.93
CA VAL A 766 -52.38 34.56 -95.25
C VAL A 766 -51.11 34.08 -95.97
N ALA A 767 -50.04 34.88 -95.96
CA ALA A 767 -48.80 34.59 -96.68
C ALA A 767 -47.98 33.44 -96.07
N GLN A 768 -47.95 33.31 -94.74
CA GLN A 768 -47.16 32.29 -94.04
C GLN A 768 -47.90 30.96 -93.85
N TYR A 769 -49.24 31.00 -93.80
CA TYR A 769 -50.08 29.82 -93.58
C TYR A 769 -51.13 29.66 -94.68
N SER A 770 -52.29 30.31 -94.54
CA SER A 770 -53.37 30.31 -95.54
C SER A 770 -54.47 31.29 -95.16
N GLY A 771 -55.35 31.62 -96.12
CA GLY A 771 -56.58 32.37 -95.85
C GLY A 771 -57.50 31.70 -94.83
N ALA A 772 -57.56 30.36 -94.80
CA ALA A 772 -58.36 29.63 -93.82
C ALA A 772 -57.77 29.73 -92.39
N VAL A 773 -56.45 29.80 -92.25
CA VAL A 773 -55.79 30.06 -90.96
C VAL A 773 -56.01 31.51 -90.54
N ALA A 774 -55.79 32.48 -91.43
CA ALA A 774 -56.00 33.90 -91.14
C ALA A 774 -57.46 34.25 -90.76
N ALA A 775 -58.43 33.51 -91.28
CA ALA A 775 -59.85 33.60 -90.95
C ALA A 775 -60.30 32.66 -89.81
N SER A 776 -59.37 32.11 -89.00
CA SER A 776 -59.69 31.24 -87.86
C SER A 776 -59.75 31.98 -86.53
N ALA A 777 -60.47 31.41 -85.55
CA ALA A 777 -60.66 31.95 -84.19
C ALA A 777 -59.44 31.78 -83.26
N ARG A 778 -58.22 31.59 -83.81
CA ARG A 778 -57.02 31.25 -83.04
C ARG A 778 -56.34 32.48 -82.44
N THR A 779 -55.39 32.22 -81.53
CA THR A 779 -54.47 33.24 -81.02
C THR A 779 -53.28 33.41 -81.97
N PHE A 780 -53.20 34.55 -82.64
CA PHE A 780 -52.07 34.94 -83.47
C PHE A 780 -51.01 35.64 -82.63
N VAL A 781 -49.83 35.03 -82.48
CA VAL A 781 -48.69 35.63 -81.81
C VAL A 781 -47.82 36.32 -82.85
N VAL A 782 -47.57 37.62 -82.68
CA VAL A 782 -46.71 38.42 -83.57
C VAL A 782 -45.60 39.02 -82.74
N ARG A 783 -44.34 38.83 -83.12
CA ARG A 783 -43.19 39.44 -82.42
C ARG A 783 -42.52 40.51 -83.28
N VAL A 784 -42.23 41.68 -82.69
CA VAL A 784 -41.28 42.66 -83.22
C VAL A 784 -39.97 42.44 -82.46
N ASN A 785 -38.88 42.12 -83.16
CA ASN A 785 -37.60 41.86 -82.51
C ASN A 785 -36.97 43.14 -81.93
N PRO A 786 -36.04 43.00 -80.95
CA PRO A 786 -35.27 44.13 -80.45
C PRO A 786 -34.60 44.93 -81.57
N MET A 787 -34.58 46.26 -81.43
CA MET A 787 -34.01 47.23 -82.38
C MET A 787 -34.69 47.31 -83.77
N VAL A 788 -35.76 46.55 -84.05
CA VAL A 788 -36.48 46.62 -85.34
C VAL A 788 -37.53 47.73 -85.33
N LYS A 789 -37.62 48.50 -86.42
CA LYS A 789 -38.58 49.59 -86.58
C LYS A 789 -39.74 49.22 -87.51
N VAL A 790 -40.96 49.22 -86.98
CA VAL A 790 -42.20 49.20 -87.79
C VAL A 790 -42.71 50.64 -87.90
N SER A 791 -42.88 51.17 -89.11
CA SER A 791 -43.21 52.59 -89.29
C SER A 791 -44.17 52.90 -90.44
N SER A 792 -44.68 54.13 -90.45
CA SER A 792 -45.38 54.71 -91.59
C SER A 792 -44.65 55.97 -92.06
N ASN A 793 -44.75 56.26 -93.35
CA ASN A 793 -44.27 57.49 -93.99
C ASN A 793 -45.43 58.41 -94.47
N ASP A 794 -46.68 57.97 -94.34
CA ASP A 794 -47.88 58.73 -94.71
C ASP A 794 -48.78 58.89 -93.47
N PRO A 795 -49.10 60.12 -93.03
CA PRO A 795 -50.02 60.35 -91.91
C PRO A 795 -51.41 59.72 -92.06
N ALA A 796 -51.83 59.37 -93.29
CA ALA A 796 -53.08 58.65 -93.55
C ALA A 796 -53.00 57.13 -93.32
N LEU A 797 -51.80 56.54 -93.19
CA LEU A 797 -51.59 55.09 -93.04
C LEU A 797 -51.01 54.75 -91.65
N PRO A 798 -51.53 53.72 -90.95
CA PRO A 798 -50.96 53.26 -89.70
C PRO A 798 -49.66 52.46 -89.95
N ALA A 799 -48.68 52.59 -89.05
CA ALA A 799 -47.44 51.81 -89.14
C ALA A 799 -47.67 50.30 -89.03
N MET A 800 -48.66 49.87 -88.25
CA MET A 800 -49.08 48.47 -88.11
C MET A 800 -50.60 48.36 -87.92
N ARG A 801 -51.22 47.34 -88.49
CA ARG A 801 -52.67 47.07 -88.36
C ARG A 801 -53.02 45.58 -88.28
N THR A 802 -54.19 45.28 -87.70
CA THR A 802 -54.73 43.92 -87.63
C THR A 802 -55.16 43.38 -89.00
N GLY A 803 -55.74 44.23 -89.85
CA GLY A 803 -56.40 43.80 -91.08
C GLY A 803 -57.66 42.97 -90.82
N SER A 804 -58.08 42.22 -91.84
CA SER A 804 -59.35 41.47 -91.91
C SER A 804 -59.30 40.06 -91.31
N LEU A 805 -58.84 39.92 -90.05
CA LEU A 805 -58.78 38.65 -89.32
C LEU A 805 -60.18 38.03 -89.07
N ALA A 806 -60.31 37.00 -88.22
CA ALA A 806 -61.63 36.50 -87.78
C ALA A 806 -62.17 37.31 -86.59
N ALA A 807 -63.49 37.52 -86.50
CA ALA A 807 -64.12 38.31 -85.43
C ALA A 807 -63.76 37.81 -84.01
N THR A 808 -63.56 36.50 -83.87
CA THR A 808 -63.18 35.82 -82.63
C THR A 808 -61.68 35.51 -82.51
N ALA A 809 -60.86 35.95 -83.47
CA ALA A 809 -59.41 35.81 -83.38
C ALA A 809 -58.85 36.64 -82.21
N ARG A 810 -57.79 36.13 -81.59
CA ARG A 810 -57.01 36.85 -80.57
C ARG A 810 -55.66 37.23 -81.18
N VAL A 811 -55.14 38.41 -80.86
CA VAL A 811 -53.80 38.85 -81.30
C VAL A 811 -52.93 39.07 -80.06
N ARG A 812 -51.82 38.35 -79.92
CA ARG A 812 -50.79 38.56 -78.90
C ARG A 812 -49.58 39.22 -79.58
N LEU A 813 -49.54 40.54 -79.58
CA LEU A 813 -48.38 41.31 -80.06
C LEU A 813 -47.32 41.32 -78.95
N ILE A 814 -46.09 40.94 -79.28
CA ILE A 814 -44.92 41.06 -78.42
C ILE A 814 -43.99 42.07 -79.08
N ASN A 815 -43.93 43.30 -78.57
CA ASN A 815 -43.10 44.35 -79.13
C ASN A 815 -41.84 44.53 -78.28
N ASP A 816 -40.70 44.03 -78.77
CA ASP A 816 -39.38 44.33 -78.22
C ASP A 816 -38.67 45.48 -78.99
N GLY A 817 -39.29 45.98 -80.07
CA GLY A 817 -38.76 46.98 -81.00
C GLY A 817 -39.46 48.34 -80.94
N LEU A 818 -39.47 49.06 -82.06
CA LEU A 818 -40.02 50.42 -82.18
C LEU A 818 -41.18 50.47 -83.19
N ILE A 819 -42.38 50.86 -82.77
CA ILE A 819 -43.52 51.10 -83.65
C ILE A 819 -43.81 52.60 -83.71
N ILE A 820 -43.76 53.23 -84.89
CA ILE A 820 -43.86 54.71 -85.02
C ILE A 820 -44.68 55.21 -86.22
N GLY A 821 -45.70 56.03 -85.94
CA GLY A 821 -46.53 56.71 -86.94
C GLY A 821 -45.82 57.86 -87.67
N ALA A 822 -46.29 58.22 -88.87
CA ALA A 822 -45.70 59.25 -89.72
C ALA A 822 -45.90 60.68 -89.18
N ALA A 823 -44.92 61.57 -89.34
CA ALA A 823 -45.04 62.98 -88.93
C ALA A 823 -45.88 63.81 -89.92
N GLY A 824 -46.69 64.75 -89.41
CA GLY A 824 -47.52 65.67 -90.19
C GLY A 824 -46.77 66.90 -90.72
N ALA A 825 -47.14 67.37 -91.91
CA ALA A 825 -46.53 68.54 -92.54
C ALA A 825 -46.92 69.88 -91.89
N GLY A 826 -45.97 70.83 -91.80
CA GLY A 826 -46.17 72.17 -91.24
C GLY A 826 -46.90 73.17 -92.14
N GLY A 827 -47.33 74.30 -91.57
CA GLY A 827 -48.06 75.37 -92.28
C GLY A 827 -47.19 76.27 -93.18
N LEU A 828 -47.80 76.85 -94.22
CA LEU A 828 -47.14 77.70 -95.22
C LEU A 828 -47.34 79.20 -94.96
N ALA A 829 -46.38 80.03 -95.38
CA ALA A 829 -46.40 81.49 -95.21
C ALA A 829 -47.37 82.19 -96.19
N PRO A 830 -47.92 83.38 -95.83
CA PRO A 830 -48.73 84.15 -96.74
C PRO A 830 -47.88 84.76 -97.88
N ALA A 831 -48.33 84.58 -99.12
CA ALA A 831 -47.95 85.48 -100.21
C ALA A 831 -48.62 86.86 -99.98
N ALA A 832 -48.10 87.92 -100.61
CA ALA A 832 -48.51 89.31 -100.38
C ALA A 832 -49.90 89.70 -100.94
N THR A 833 -50.89 88.81 -100.85
CA THR A 833 -52.29 89.04 -101.26
C THR A 833 -53.19 88.23 -100.34
N ALA A 834 -54.28 88.84 -99.85
CA ALA A 834 -55.11 88.26 -98.79
C ALA A 834 -55.71 86.89 -99.22
N GLY A 835 -55.24 85.82 -98.57
CA GLY A 835 -55.65 84.43 -98.79
C GLY A 835 -55.48 83.60 -97.52
N SER A 836 -56.35 82.61 -97.34
CA SER A 836 -56.51 81.87 -96.07
C SER A 836 -55.22 81.19 -95.58
N LEU A 837 -54.90 81.40 -94.29
CA LEU A 837 -53.90 80.63 -93.55
C LEU A 837 -54.29 79.14 -93.51
N ARG A 838 -53.33 78.23 -93.74
CA ARG A 838 -53.53 76.79 -93.55
C ARG A 838 -52.86 76.31 -92.27
N MET A 839 -53.61 75.62 -91.42
CA MET A 839 -53.08 74.91 -90.24
C MET A 839 -52.22 73.72 -90.65
N GLY A 840 -51.29 73.31 -89.78
CA GLY A 840 -50.44 72.13 -89.99
C GLY A 840 -51.24 70.82 -89.93
N GLN A 841 -50.74 69.79 -90.61
CA GLN A 841 -51.36 68.45 -90.61
C GLN A 841 -51.12 67.71 -89.29
N HIS A 842 -52.03 66.82 -88.94
CA HIS A 842 -51.87 65.86 -87.84
C HIS A 842 -50.85 64.77 -88.18
N GLY A 843 -50.23 64.19 -87.16
CA GLY A 843 -49.41 62.98 -87.29
C GLY A 843 -50.25 61.71 -87.46
N GLY A 844 -49.66 60.67 -88.03
CA GLY A 844 -50.26 59.36 -88.28
C GLY A 844 -50.24 58.41 -87.08
N THR A 845 -51.05 57.35 -87.16
CA THR A 845 -51.21 56.33 -86.13
C THR A 845 -50.06 55.30 -86.12
N ALA A 846 -49.65 54.83 -84.93
CA ALA A 846 -48.67 53.73 -84.82
C ALA A 846 -49.33 52.35 -85.01
N PHE A 847 -50.22 51.94 -84.11
CA PHE A 847 -50.94 50.66 -84.20
C PHE A 847 -52.46 50.87 -84.34
N LYS A 848 -53.08 50.23 -85.32
CA LYS A 848 -54.52 50.35 -85.61
C LYS A 848 -55.24 49.00 -85.51
N VAL A 849 -56.28 48.97 -84.68
CA VAL A 849 -57.23 47.86 -84.63
C VAL A 849 -58.37 48.17 -85.60
N GLU A 850 -58.78 47.20 -86.43
CA GLU A 850 -59.90 47.37 -87.37
C GLU A 850 -61.22 46.85 -86.76
N ALA A 851 -62.35 47.46 -87.14
CA ALA A 851 -63.60 47.54 -86.35
C ALA A 851 -64.37 46.22 -86.09
N GLN A 852 -63.83 45.08 -86.48
CA GLN A 852 -64.45 43.76 -86.37
C GLN A 852 -63.66 42.79 -85.47
N TYR A 853 -62.49 43.18 -84.95
CA TYR A 853 -61.48 42.26 -84.38
C TYR A 853 -60.89 42.84 -83.08
N ALA A 854 -61.11 42.18 -81.93
CA ALA A 854 -61.14 42.95 -80.68
C ALA A 854 -60.51 42.33 -79.40
N ASN A 855 -59.91 41.13 -79.46
CA ASN A 855 -59.09 40.62 -78.36
C ASN A 855 -57.60 40.78 -78.68
N VAL A 856 -56.97 41.87 -78.22
CA VAL A 856 -55.57 42.18 -78.50
C VAL A 856 -54.77 42.30 -77.20
N THR A 857 -53.91 41.34 -76.92
CA THR A 857 -52.90 41.44 -75.86
C THR A 857 -51.62 42.03 -76.44
N ILE A 858 -51.11 43.12 -75.88
CA ILE A 858 -49.83 43.72 -76.28
C ILE A 858 -48.86 43.56 -75.11
N LEU A 859 -47.90 42.65 -75.24
CA LEU A 859 -46.73 42.57 -74.36
C LEU A 859 -45.69 43.56 -74.92
N ASN A 860 -45.54 44.72 -74.29
CA ASN A 860 -44.63 45.76 -74.76
C ASN A 860 -43.39 45.82 -73.89
N ASN A 861 -42.22 45.53 -74.46
CA ASN A 861 -40.89 45.76 -73.87
C ASN A 861 -40.13 46.89 -74.59
N GLY A 862 -40.56 47.22 -75.81
CA GLY A 862 -40.02 48.30 -76.65
C GLY A 862 -40.86 49.58 -76.56
N MET A 863 -40.95 50.31 -77.67
CA MET A 863 -41.62 51.62 -77.70
C MET A 863 -42.69 51.76 -78.79
N ILE A 864 -43.78 52.46 -78.49
CA ILE A 864 -44.88 52.74 -79.42
C ILE A 864 -45.21 54.25 -79.42
N TYR A 865 -45.08 54.90 -80.59
CA TYR A 865 -45.25 56.36 -80.75
C TYR A 865 -46.21 56.73 -81.89
N GLY A 866 -47.19 57.58 -81.60
CA GLY A 866 -47.88 58.32 -82.66
C GLY A 866 -46.95 59.35 -83.33
N GLY A 867 -47.21 59.69 -84.59
CA GLY A 867 -46.40 60.67 -85.31
C GLY A 867 -46.57 62.11 -84.79
N GLY A 868 -45.53 62.94 -84.91
CA GLY A 868 -45.61 64.37 -84.53
C GLY A 868 -46.54 65.19 -85.43
N GLY A 869 -47.17 66.24 -84.88
CA GLY A 869 -48.00 67.18 -85.65
C GLY A 869 -47.20 68.35 -86.25
N GLY A 870 -47.69 68.93 -87.34
CA GLY A 870 -47.03 70.03 -88.05
C GLY A 870 -47.20 71.39 -87.37
N GLY A 871 -46.10 72.12 -87.17
CA GLY A 871 -46.10 73.47 -86.57
C GLY A 871 -46.70 74.57 -87.48
N GLY A 872 -47.16 75.66 -86.86
CA GLY A 872 -47.59 76.91 -87.52
C GLY A 872 -46.70 78.10 -87.12
N ARG A 873 -46.67 79.16 -87.93
CA ARG A 873 -45.88 80.38 -87.65
C ARG A 873 -46.74 81.46 -86.96
N GLY A 874 -46.17 82.14 -85.96
CA GLY A 874 -46.73 83.37 -85.37
C GLY A 874 -46.45 84.61 -86.22
N GLY A 875 -47.32 85.62 -86.11
CA GLY A 875 -47.21 86.91 -86.80
C GLY A 875 -46.74 88.04 -85.89
N THR A 876 -46.17 89.09 -86.46
CA THR A 876 -45.75 90.32 -85.78
C THR A 876 -46.75 91.45 -86.01
N ASP A 877 -47.01 92.26 -84.99
CA ASP A 877 -47.62 93.59 -85.15
C ASP A 877 -46.57 94.62 -85.63
N ASN A 878 -47.03 95.82 -85.97
CA ASN A 878 -46.30 96.75 -86.84
C ASN A 878 -46.10 98.12 -86.19
N SER A 879 -45.25 98.22 -85.16
CA SER A 879 -44.86 99.51 -84.57
C SER A 879 -43.50 99.55 -83.86
N ASP A 880 -42.52 98.72 -84.21
CA ASP A 880 -41.12 98.99 -83.82
C ASP A 880 -40.10 98.52 -84.86
N VAL A 881 -39.08 99.35 -85.11
CA VAL A 881 -38.10 99.15 -86.20
C VAL A 881 -36.91 98.30 -85.72
N GLY A 882 -37.16 97.02 -85.46
CA GLY A 882 -36.15 96.03 -85.06
C GLY A 882 -36.22 94.76 -85.92
N ALA A 883 -35.25 94.58 -86.82
CA ALA A 883 -35.28 93.46 -87.76
C ALA A 883 -34.86 92.12 -87.12
N GLY A 884 -35.66 91.06 -87.35
CA GLY A 884 -35.17 89.67 -87.27
C GLY A 884 -35.72 88.76 -86.16
N GLY A 885 -37.03 88.78 -85.88
CA GLY A 885 -37.65 87.82 -84.96
C GLY A 885 -37.49 86.35 -85.39
N ALA A 886 -37.09 85.48 -84.45
CA ALA A 886 -36.88 84.05 -84.71
C ALA A 886 -38.22 83.28 -84.75
N GLY A 887 -38.54 82.70 -85.92
CA GLY A 887 -39.70 81.81 -86.07
C GLY A 887 -39.38 80.39 -85.61
N GLY A 888 -40.03 79.94 -84.53
CA GLY A 888 -39.89 78.57 -84.03
C GLY A 888 -40.55 77.52 -84.93
N ALA A 889 -39.78 76.49 -85.26
CA ALA A 889 -40.24 75.13 -85.57
C ALA A 889 -39.32 74.22 -84.76
N GLY A 890 -39.75 73.21 -84.03
CA GLY A 890 -40.93 72.37 -84.19
C GLY A 890 -40.43 70.97 -83.86
N GLU A 891 -40.50 70.61 -82.57
CA GLU A 891 -39.88 69.41 -81.98
C GLU A 891 -40.50 68.12 -82.54
N GLY A 892 -39.98 67.67 -83.69
CA GLY A 892 -40.09 66.28 -84.12
C GLY A 892 -38.88 65.48 -83.61
N PRO A 893 -39.02 64.18 -83.29
CA PRO A 893 -37.88 63.33 -82.97
C PRO A 893 -37.02 63.13 -84.23
N ALA A 894 -36.04 64.02 -84.43
CA ALA A 894 -35.10 63.94 -85.53
C ALA A 894 -34.14 62.77 -85.32
N SER A 895 -34.35 61.70 -86.10
CA SER A 895 -33.43 60.56 -86.19
C SER A 895 -32.05 61.03 -86.68
N ALA A 896 -31.06 61.04 -85.79
CA ALA A 896 -29.69 61.36 -86.14
C ALA A 896 -28.94 60.11 -86.62
N ALA A 897 -28.62 60.07 -87.91
CA ALA A 897 -27.65 59.14 -88.48
C ALA A 897 -26.63 59.90 -89.35
N VAL A 898 -25.34 59.71 -89.03
CA VAL A 898 -24.14 59.93 -89.86
C VAL A 898 -23.53 61.36 -89.98
N SER A 899 -22.42 61.55 -89.23
CA SER A 899 -21.18 62.31 -89.54
C SER A 899 -21.13 63.86 -89.59
N GLY A 900 -20.03 64.45 -89.07
CA GLY A 900 -19.61 65.84 -89.38
C GLY A 900 -18.90 66.61 -88.24
N THR A 901 -17.57 66.74 -88.30
CA THR A 901 -16.62 67.27 -87.28
C THR A 901 -16.61 68.78 -86.94
N ALA A 902 -16.14 69.08 -85.70
CA ALA A 902 -15.26 70.20 -85.24
C ALA A 902 -15.81 71.61 -84.89
N GLY A 903 -15.33 72.20 -83.77
CA GLY A 903 -15.44 73.66 -83.46
C GLY A 903 -15.39 74.10 -81.98
N ALA A 904 -14.18 74.28 -81.44
CA ALA A 904 -13.73 74.74 -80.09
C ALA A 904 -14.51 75.81 -79.24
N SER A 905 -14.14 75.86 -77.94
CA SER A 905 -14.17 77.03 -76.99
C SER A 905 -15.51 77.42 -76.31
N SER A 906 -15.59 77.99 -75.08
CA SER A 906 -14.66 78.02 -73.92
C SER A 906 -15.30 78.62 -72.65
N GLY A 907 -14.97 78.11 -71.45
CA GLY A 907 -14.71 78.93 -70.24
C GLY A 907 -15.84 79.21 -69.21
N GLY A 908 -15.46 79.23 -67.93
CA GLY A 908 -16.12 79.96 -66.82
C GLY A 908 -17.15 79.19 -65.98
N THR A 909 -16.83 78.42 -64.92
CA THR A 909 -16.32 78.74 -63.56
C THR A 909 -17.32 79.31 -62.52
N GLY A 910 -17.50 78.57 -61.42
CA GLY A 910 -17.63 79.12 -60.05
C GLY A 910 -19.01 79.00 -59.36
N GLY A 911 -19.05 78.51 -58.11
CA GLY A 911 -20.23 78.71 -57.22
C GLY A 911 -20.85 77.50 -56.48
N SER A 912 -20.03 76.54 -56.01
CA SER A 912 -19.98 75.90 -54.67
C SER A 912 -21.17 75.90 -53.64
N PRO A 913 -21.07 75.13 -52.51
CA PRO A 913 -22.24 74.70 -51.73
C PRO A 913 -22.44 75.41 -50.37
N ALA A 914 -23.53 75.04 -49.67
CA ALA A 914 -23.73 75.26 -48.24
C ALA A 914 -24.49 74.09 -47.57
N THR A 915 -23.69 73.25 -46.90
CA THR A 915 -23.86 72.51 -45.64
C THR A 915 -25.26 72.21 -45.04
N ALA A 916 -25.38 70.98 -44.52
CA ALA A 916 -26.52 70.47 -43.75
C ALA A 916 -26.63 71.00 -42.31
N VAL A 917 -27.78 70.77 -41.68
CA VAL A 917 -27.96 70.69 -40.22
C VAL A 917 -28.72 69.39 -39.92
N ALA A 918 -28.25 68.62 -38.94
CA ALA A 918 -28.86 67.37 -38.49
C ALA A 918 -29.48 67.52 -37.09
N GLY A 919 -30.44 66.66 -36.79
CA GLY A 919 -31.03 66.45 -35.46
C GLY A 919 -32.01 65.29 -35.55
N GLY A 920 -31.77 64.20 -34.82
CA GLY A 920 -32.47 62.93 -35.05
C GLY A 920 -32.89 62.19 -33.79
N ALA A 921 -33.52 61.03 -33.99
CA ALA A 921 -33.70 59.96 -33.00
C ALA A 921 -34.03 58.64 -33.73
N SER A 922 -33.56 57.51 -33.20
CA SER A 922 -33.75 56.13 -33.68
C SER A 922 -35.01 55.47 -33.01
N PRO A 923 -35.43 54.19 -33.24
CA PRO A 923 -34.72 53.08 -33.90
C PRO A 923 -35.52 52.11 -34.81
N ALA A 924 -34.78 51.13 -35.35
CA ALA A 924 -35.18 49.77 -35.79
C ALA A 924 -35.86 49.53 -37.15
N GLY A 925 -35.46 48.44 -37.82
CA GLY A 925 -36.24 47.73 -38.86
C GLY A 925 -35.59 47.64 -40.24
N ASP A 926 -34.85 46.56 -40.49
CA ASP A 926 -34.13 46.30 -41.74
C ASP A 926 -35.02 46.11 -42.98
N TYR A 927 -34.52 46.55 -44.13
CA TYR A 927 -35.00 46.11 -45.45
C TYR A 927 -33.80 45.71 -46.31
N THR A 928 -33.81 44.47 -46.82
CA THR A 928 -32.71 43.86 -47.57
C THR A 928 -32.61 44.37 -49.01
N PRO A 929 -31.43 44.80 -49.50
CA PRO A 929 -31.25 45.22 -50.89
C PRO A 929 -30.96 44.03 -51.83
N SER A 930 -31.68 43.98 -52.95
CA SER A 930 -31.48 42.98 -54.01
C SER A 930 -30.26 43.29 -54.89
N ASN A 931 -29.50 42.25 -55.25
CA ASN A 931 -28.34 42.35 -56.16
C ASN A 931 -28.70 42.89 -57.55
N GLY A 932 -27.94 43.87 -58.03
CA GLY A 932 -28.12 44.49 -59.34
C GLY A 932 -26.90 45.31 -59.78
N VAL A 933 -25.73 44.67 -59.89
CA VAL A 933 -24.46 45.37 -60.15
C VAL A 933 -24.31 45.78 -61.62
N ALA A 934 -24.46 47.07 -61.88
CA ALA A 934 -23.94 47.70 -63.09
C ALA A 934 -22.42 47.95 -62.96
N ARG A 935 -21.63 47.61 -63.97
CA ARG A 935 -20.19 47.93 -64.04
C ARG A 935 -19.90 48.97 -65.13
N THR A 936 -19.35 50.12 -64.73
CA THR A 936 -18.46 50.94 -65.57
C THR A 936 -17.33 51.50 -64.70
N HIS A 937 -16.11 51.48 -65.23
CA HIS A 937 -14.88 51.79 -64.50
C HIS A 937 -14.75 53.28 -64.10
N GLY A 938 -14.12 53.53 -62.97
CA GLY A 938 -13.75 54.88 -62.52
C GLY A 938 -12.25 55.17 -62.64
N SER A 939 -11.81 56.32 -62.12
CA SER A 939 -10.40 56.63 -61.93
C SER A 939 -10.15 57.69 -60.84
N ALA A 940 -9.35 57.29 -59.84
CA ALA A 940 -8.45 58.08 -58.97
C ALA A 940 -9.01 59.12 -57.96
N GLY A 941 -8.67 58.90 -56.68
CA GLY A 941 -8.83 59.85 -55.56
C GLY A 941 -8.87 59.17 -54.18
N GLN A 942 -7.73 58.72 -53.65
CA GLN A 942 -7.58 58.06 -52.32
C GLN A 942 -7.60 59.08 -51.16
N GLY A 943 -7.76 58.75 -49.87
CA GLY A 943 -7.94 57.50 -49.08
C GLY A 943 -8.24 57.90 -47.61
N GLY A 944 -8.26 57.09 -46.55
CA GLY A 944 -8.28 55.62 -46.32
C GLY A 944 -9.39 55.28 -45.29
N SER A 945 -9.49 54.10 -44.65
CA SER A 945 -8.44 53.19 -44.19
C SER A 945 -8.95 51.73 -44.07
N THR A 946 -8.05 50.76 -44.35
CA THR A 946 -7.77 49.51 -43.59
C THR A 946 -8.88 48.70 -42.89
N CYS A 947 -8.82 47.37 -42.77
CA CYS A 947 -7.99 46.28 -43.32
C CYS A 947 -8.53 44.99 -42.66
N LEU A 948 -8.69 43.87 -43.39
CA LEU A 948 -8.57 42.50 -42.83
C LEU A 948 -8.55 41.47 -43.97
N ILE A 949 -7.83 40.37 -43.76
CA ILE A 949 -7.56 39.30 -44.73
C ILE A 949 -8.07 37.97 -44.16
N GLY A 950 -8.71 37.15 -44.99
CA GLY A 950 -9.10 35.75 -44.71
C GLY A 950 -10.11 35.30 -45.78
N SER A 951 -9.79 34.33 -46.66
CA SER A 951 -9.88 32.87 -46.46
C SER A 951 -11.33 32.36 -46.40
N ALA A 952 -11.77 31.30 -47.09
CA ALA A 952 -11.08 30.27 -47.89
C ALA A 952 -12.04 29.74 -49.01
N LEU A 953 -11.54 29.27 -50.17
CA LEU A 953 -11.34 27.85 -50.59
C LEU A 953 -12.61 26.99 -50.77
N GLY A 954 -12.61 26.16 -51.84
CA GLY A 954 -13.72 25.28 -52.25
C GLY A 954 -13.88 25.22 -53.78
N ASN A 955 -12.84 25.00 -54.57
CA ASN A 955 -12.41 23.66 -55.03
C ASN A 955 -13.54 22.73 -55.51
N ASN A 956 -13.79 22.66 -56.83
CA ASN A 956 -13.22 21.58 -57.67
C ASN A 956 -13.52 21.74 -59.19
N PRO A 957 -12.83 20.98 -60.09
CA PRO A 957 -12.57 21.43 -61.46
C PRO A 957 -13.34 20.65 -62.56
N GLY A 958 -13.33 21.20 -63.78
CA GLY A 958 -14.00 20.59 -64.94
C GLY A 958 -13.86 21.39 -66.23
N GLU A 959 -12.66 21.35 -66.79
CA GLU A 959 -12.22 21.58 -68.19
C GLU A 959 -13.37 21.71 -69.24
N ALA A 960 -13.55 22.85 -69.92
CA ALA A 960 -12.72 23.50 -70.95
C ALA A 960 -12.96 23.02 -72.40
N PHE A 961 -13.22 23.96 -73.32
CA PHE A 961 -12.71 23.93 -74.71
C PHE A 961 -12.50 25.35 -75.27
N PHE A 962 -11.60 25.48 -76.24
CA PHE A 962 -10.82 26.71 -76.52
C PHE A 962 -11.37 27.64 -77.62
N GLY A 963 -11.02 28.94 -77.52
CA GLY A 963 -11.30 30.00 -78.52
C GLY A 963 -10.19 31.04 -78.78
N ARG A 964 -8.93 30.74 -78.46
CA ARG A 964 -7.63 31.38 -78.86
C ARG A 964 -7.52 32.90 -79.20
N GLY A 965 -6.59 33.57 -78.49
CA GLY A 965 -5.60 34.52 -79.06
C GLY A 965 -5.52 35.92 -78.39
N GLY A 966 -4.36 36.46 -77.97
CA GLY A 966 -3.02 35.88 -77.86
C GLY A 966 -1.91 36.89 -77.42
N PHE A 967 -1.28 36.62 -76.26
CA PHE A 967 0.10 36.92 -75.78
C PHE A 967 0.82 38.29 -75.83
N GLY A 968 1.42 38.63 -74.66
CA GLY A 968 2.70 39.36 -74.44
C GLY A 968 2.58 40.85 -74.02
N ALA A 969 3.38 41.45 -73.13
CA ALA A 969 4.35 41.06 -72.08
C ALA A 969 4.72 42.35 -71.24
N GLY A 970 5.38 42.39 -70.07
CA GLY A 970 5.88 41.38 -69.11
C GLY A 970 6.96 41.99 -68.16
N PHE A 971 7.04 41.54 -66.89
CA PHE A 971 7.95 41.99 -65.78
C PHE A 971 7.75 43.42 -65.22
N GLY A 972 7.95 43.73 -63.92
CA GLY A 972 8.21 42.91 -62.73
C GLY A 972 8.75 43.72 -61.52
N GLY A 973 8.58 43.20 -60.29
CA GLY A 973 9.41 43.51 -59.10
C GLY A 973 9.08 44.75 -58.24
N GLY A 974 9.37 44.64 -56.92
CA GLY A 974 9.76 45.79 -56.08
C GLY A 974 8.89 46.12 -54.86
N ALA A 975 9.28 45.59 -53.70
CA ALA A 975 8.77 45.94 -52.36
C ALA A 975 8.97 47.41 -51.94
N GLY A 976 8.28 47.86 -50.89
CA GLY A 976 8.81 48.95 -50.03
C GLY A 976 7.80 49.96 -49.45
N ALA A 977 7.31 49.65 -48.25
CA ALA A 977 7.18 50.53 -47.07
C ALA A 977 6.96 52.07 -47.18
N CYS A 978 5.99 52.53 -46.37
CA CYS A 978 6.03 53.73 -45.51
C CYS A 978 5.80 55.16 -46.06
N ASP A 979 4.57 55.66 -45.79
CA ASP A 979 4.27 56.60 -44.68
C ASP A 979 4.12 58.13 -44.93
N ILE A 980 3.32 58.75 -44.04
CA ILE A 980 3.14 60.15 -43.59
C ILE A 980 2.51 61.28 -44.46
N THR A 981 1.47 61.88 -43.85
CA THR A 981 1.13 63.34 -43.70
C THR A 981 0.09 64.05 -44.60
N PHE A 982 -0.73 64.86 -43.91
CA PHE A 982 -1.77 65.77 -44.41
C PHE A 982 -1.23 67.09 -45.00
N GLY A 983 -2.03 67.76 -45.85
CA GLY A 983 -1.84 69.16 -46.23
C GLY A 983 -2.99 69.73 -47.08
N GLY A 984 -3.88 70.52 -46.48
CA GLY A 984 -5.14 70.99 -47.09
C GLY A 984 -5.06 72.14 -48.12
N GLY A 985 -6.23 72.59 -48.59
CA GLY A 985 -6.39 73.80 -49.42
C GLY A 985 -7.82 73.98 -49.96
N GLY A 986 -8.47 75.12 -49.65
CA GLY A 986 -9.90 75.40 -49.96
C GLY A 986 -10.26 75.64 -51.44
N GLY A 987 -11.50 76.01 -51.78
CA GLY A 987 -12.69 76.23 -50.94
C GLY A 987 -13.81 77.04 -51.64
N GLY A 988 -14.95 77.20 -50.94
CA GLY A 988 -15.86 78.37 -51.03
C GLY A 988 -16.96 78.42 -52.10
N GLY A 989 -18.23 78.64 -51.67
CA GLY A 989 -19.14 79.57 -52.38
C GLY A 989 -20.60 79.22 -52.76
N HIS A 990 -21.49 78.98 -51.78
CA HIS A 990 -22.84 79.60 -51.65
C HIS A 990 -24.08 79.33 -52.57
N PHE A 991 -25.14 78.86 -51.90
CA PHE A 991 -26.56 79.31 -51.90
C PHE A 991 -27.43 79.46 -53.19
N GLY A 992 -28.56 78.73 -53.18
CA GLY A 992 -29.87 79.41 -52.95
C GLY A 992 -30.94 79.39 -54.06
N GLY A 993 -32.21 79.35 -53.64
CA GLY A 993 -33.36 79.89 -54.39
C GLY A 993 -34.16 78.91 -55.24
N GLY A 994 -35.44 78.73 -54.92
CA GLY A 994 -36.42 78.07 -55.80
C GLY A 994 -37.12 79.05 -56.75
N GLY A 995 -38.07 78.57 -57.54
CA GLY A 995 -38.88 79.43 -58.42
C GLY A 995 -39.70 78.67 -59.46
N GLY A 996 -40.82 78.10 -59.04
CA GLY A 996 -41.89 77.76 -59.98
C GLY A 996 -42.79 78.97 -60.21
N SER A 997 -43.04 79.32 -61.47
CA SER A 997 -44.11 80.24 -61.89
C SER A 997 -45.21 79.44 -62.61
N GLY A 998 -46.48 79.82 -62.54
CA GLY A 998 -47.09 80.90 -61.76
C GLY A 998 -48.60 80.90 -61.98
N GLY A 999 -49.34 81.66 -61.19
CA GLY A 999 -50.79 81.80 -61.39
C GLY A 999 -51.58 82.13 -60.14
N LEU A 1000 -51.52 83.39 -59.69
CA LEU A 1000 -52.69 84.11 -59.19
C LEU A 1000 -52.40 85.62 -59.12
N ALA A 1001 -53.38 86.39 -59.59
CA ALA A 1001 -53.67 87.80 -59.42
C ALA A 1001 -52.59 88.76 -58.85
N ASP A 1002 -52.36 89.82 -59.63
CA ASP A 1002 -51.83 91.10 -59.15
C ASP A 1002 -52.68 91.65 -57.99
N LEU A 1003 -52.03 91.81 -56.83
CA LEU A 1003 -52.44 92.71 -55.76
C LEU A 1003 -51.26 93.65 -55.47
N ASN A 1004 -51.06 94.65 -56.33
CA ASN A 1004 -51.03 96.07 -55.98
C ASN A 1004 -50.76 96.97 -57.21
N ASP A 1005 -51.61 96.95 -58.24
CA ASP A 1005 -51.79 98.14 -59.06
C ASP A 1005 -53.25 98.44 -59.40
N ALA A 1006 -53.67 99.69 -59.18
CA ALA A 1006 -55.06 100.10 -59.22
C ALA A 1006 -55.54 100.42 -60.64
N GLY A 1007 -55.71 99.36 -61.44
CA GLY A 1007 -56.66 99.32 -62.55
C GLY A 1007 -56.09 99.55 -63.94
N ASN A 1008 -56.08 98.49 -64.75
CA ASN A 1008 -56.72 98.54 -66.07
C ASN A 1008 -57.14 97.13 -66.54
N LEU A 1009 -58.37 97.00 -67.07
CA LEU A 1009 -58.71 95.86 -67.92
C LEU A 1009 -58.23 96.17 -69.34
N ASN A 1010 -57.51 95.24 -69.99
CA ASN A 1010 -57.74 95.04 -71.43
C ASN A 1010 -57.43 93.61 -71.88
N THR A 1011 -58.13 93.22 -72.95
CA THR A 1011 -58.11 91.91 -73.58
C THR A 1011 -57.01 91.79 -74.64
N ASP A 1012 -56.37 90.62 -74.73
CA ASP A 1012 -56.03 90.05 -76.04
C ASP A 1012 -56.36 88.55 -76.05
N ALA A 1013 -57.02 88.13 -77.12
CA ALA A 1013 -57.43 86.76 -77.38
C ALA A 1013 -57.23 86.47 -78.88
N ASN A 1014 -56.00 86.13 -79.28
CA ASN A 1014 -55.69 85.53 -80.59
C ASN A 1014 -54.33 84.78 -80.60
N GLY A 1015 -54.25 83.65 -79.88
CA GLY A 1015 -53.13 82.70 -80.02
C GLY A 1015 -53.36 81.70 -81.16
N TYR A 1016 -52.51 81.68 -82.19
CA TYR A 1016 -52.66 80.76 -83.34
C TYR A 1016 -52.23 79.32 -83.00
N ASN A 1017 -53.08 78.33 -83.35
CA ASN A 1017 -52.86 76.90 -83.06
C ASN A 1017 -51.93 76.20 -84.07
N GLY A 1018 -51.06 75.32 -83.57
CA GLY A 1018 -50.34 74.30 -84.34
C GLY A 1018 -51.13 72.99 -84.49
N GLY A 1019 -50.70 72.09 -85.38
CA GLY A 1019 -51.37 70.80 -85.60
C GLY A 1019 -51.09 69.78 -84.48
N ASN A 1020 -52.14 69.09 -84.01
CA ASN A 1020 -52.02 68.07 -82.95
C ASN A 1020 -51.27 66.81 -83.44
N GLY A 1021 -50.61 66.09 -82.52
CA GLY A 1021 -49.94 64.81 -82.79
C GLY A 1021 -50.88 63.65 -83.13
N GLY A 1022 -50.31 62.57 -83.67
CA GLY A 1022 -50.99 61.31 -83.98
C GLY A 1022 -51.18 60.40 -82.78
N ALA A 1023 -51.98 59.35 -82.94
CA ALA A 1023 -52.26 58.38 -81.88
C ALA A 1023 -51.23 57.25 -81.84
N ALA A 1024 -50.82 56.82 -80.64
CA ALA A 1024 -50.00 55.62 -80.49
C ALA A 1024 -50.81 54.35 -80.84
N ILE A 1025 -52.06 54.30 -80.35
CA ILE A 1025 -53.02 53.23 -80.64
C ILE A 1025 -54.37 53.87 -81.03
N GLU A 1026 -55.00 53.35 -82.09
CA GLU A 1026 -56.31 53.80 -82.61
C GLU A 1026 -57.30 52.63 -82.70
N VAL A 1027 -58.55 52.86 -82.25
CA VAL A 1027 -59.67 51.91 -82.31
C VAL A 1027 -60.92 52.62 -82.93
N PRO A 1028 -61.74 51.97 -83.78
CA PRO A 1028 -62.79 52.66 -84.54
C PRO A 1028 -64.13 52.78 -83.82
N ASN A 1029 -64.97 53.74 -84.25
CA ASN A 1029 -66.21 54.15 -83.59
C ASN A 1029 -67.41 53.18 -83.65
N ALA A 1030 -67.29 52.03 -84.33
CA ALA A 1030 -68.43 51.18 -84.70
C ALA A 1030 -68.38 49.80 -84.02
N VAL A 1031 -68.52 49.77 -82.70
CA VAL A 1031 -68.65 48.55 -81.91
C VAL A 1031 -70.14 48.35 -81.60
N SER A 1032 -70.77 47.37 -82.26
CA SER A 1032 -72.22 47.14 -82.13
C SER A 1032 -72.62 46.21 -80.97
N VAL A 1033 -71.65 45.56 -80.32
CA VAL A 1033 -71.86 44.68 -79.16
C VAL A 1033 -70.82 45.01 -78.09
N PRO A 1034 -71.21 45.51 -76.90
CA PRO A 1034 -70.27 46.11 -75.95
C PRO A 1034 -69.43 45.13 -75.11
N ALA A 1035 -69.48 43.81 -75.40
CA ALA A 1035 -68.91 42.75 -74.57
C ALA A 1035 -67.59 42.13 -75.08
N ASP A 1036 -67.20 42.36 -76.34
CA ASP A 1036 -66.17 41.54 -77.01
C ASP A 1036 -64.81 42.25 -77.23
N ILE A 1037 -64.57 43.43 -76.62
CA ILE A 1037 -63.32 44.20 -76.82
C ILE A 1037 -62.47 44.24 -75.55
N ALA A 1038 -61.48 43.36 -75.46
CA ALA A 1038 -60.41 43.43 -74.45
C ALA A 1038 -59.05 43.70 -75.13
N ILE A 1039 -58.59 44.95 -75.03
CA ILE A 1039 -57.19 45.30 -75.30
C ILE A 1039 -56.45 45.25 -73.97
N SER A 1040 -55.50 44.32 -73.83
CA SER A 1040 -54.70 44.07 -72.62
C SER A 1040 -53.25 44.45 -72.87
N ILE A 1041 -52.81 45.63 -72.43
CA ILE A 1041 -51.42 46.07 -72.58
C ILE A 1041 -50.64 45.68 -71.33
N VAL A 1042 -49.64 44.81 -71.46
CA VAL A 1042 -48.74 44.41 -70.37
C VAL A 1042 -47.36 45.02 -70.65
N PRO A 1043 -46.92 46.03 -69.86
CA PRO A 1043 -45.59 46.60 -70.00
C PRO A 1043 -44.53 45.72 -69.30
N GLY A 1044 -43.37 45.56 -69.94
CA GLY A 1044 -42.15 45.01 -69.34
C GLY A 1044 -41.08 46.08 -69.13
N GLY A 1045 -39.96 45.70 -68.49
CA GLY A 1045 -38.90 46.64 -68.12
C GLY A 1045 -38.30 47.37 -69.34
N GLY A 1046 -38.39 48.70 -69.34
CA GLY A 1046 -37.94 49.57 -70.45
C GLY A 1046 -39.03 49.95 -71.47
N SER A 1047 -40.27 49.48 -71.27
CA SER A 1047 -41.44 49.82 -72.07
C SER A 1047 -41.82 51.30 -72.01
N GLN A 1048 -42.03 51.95 -73.17
CA GLN A 1048 -42.63 53.29 -73.23
C GLN A 1048 -43.76 53.39 -74.26
N ILE A 1049 -44.93 53.88 -73.81
CA ILE A 1049 -46.04 54.29 -74.68
C ILE A 1049 -46.31 55.78 -74.44
N ALA A 1050 -46.11 56.60 -75.47
CA ALA A 1050 -46.19 58.06 -75.31
C ALA A 1050 -47.63 58.59 -75.49
N GLY A 1051 -48.27 58.97 -74.38
CA GLY A 1051 -49.44 59.84 -74.43
C GLY A 1051 -50.14 60.15 -73.11
N CYS A 1052 -50.71 61.35 -73.00
CA CYS A 1052 -51.58 61.74 -71.88
C CYS A 1052 -53.02 61.33 -72.18
N VAL A 1053 -53.74 60.83 -71.17
CA VAL A 1053 -55.19 60.59 -71.26
C VAL A 1053 -55.92 61.82 -70.69
N TRP A 1054 -56.83 62.41 -71.46
CA TRP A 1054 -57.55 63.61 -71.02
C TRP A 1054 -58.55 63.24 -69.90
N ASN A 1055 -58.42 63.93 -68.76
CA ASN A 1055 -59.13 63.69 -67.50
C ASN A 1055 -60.63 63.36 -67.66
N ASP A 1056 -61.38 64.15 -68.42
CA ASP A 1056 -62.84 64.00 -68.57
C ASP A 1056 -63.30 62.67 -69.23
N ILE A 1057 -62.40 61.85 -69.78
CA ILE A 1057 -62.74 60.58 -70.44
C ILE A 1057 -62.36 59.36 -69.58
N SER A 1058 -61.38 59.48 -68.67
CA SER A 1058 -60.82 58.33 -67.95
C SER A 1058 -61.84 57.67 -67.01
N GLY A 1059 -62.64 58.47 -66.29
CA GLY A 1059 -63.61 57.99 -65.30
C GLY A 1059 -64.82 57.23 -65.85
N VAL A 1060 -65.00 57.14 -67.18
CA VAL A 1060 -66.19 56.51 -67.80
C VAL A 1060 -65.85 55.26 -68.62
N TYR A 1061 -64.60 55.09 -69.07
CA TYR A 1061 -64.23 54.05 -70.05
C TYR A 1061 -62.95 53.25 -69.74
N LEU A 1062 -62.22 53.57 -68.67
CA LEU A 1062 -61.02 52.85 -68.24
C LEU A 1062 -61.07 52.58 -66.73
N SER A 1063 -60.96 51.33 -66.31
CA SER A 1063 -60.89 50.97 -64.89
C SER A 1063 -59.46 51.04 -64.35
N ASN A 1064 -59.28 51.53 -63.12
CA ASN A 1064 -58.06 51.41 -62.32
C ASN A 1064 -56.80 52.16 -62.83
N VAL A 1065 -56.98 53.25 -63.57
CA VAL A 1065 -55.90 54.19 -63.96
C VAL A 1065 -56.02 55.47 -63.12
N ALA A 1066 -54.98 55.81 -62.34
CA ALA A 1066 -54.99 57.00 -61.47
C ALA A 1066 -54.01 58.11 -61.89
N SER A 1067 -53.04 57.80 -62.76
CA SER A 1067 -51.99 58.73 -63.21
C SER A 1067 -51.41 58.35 -64.58
N ASP A 1068 -50.72 59.30 -65.24
CA ASP A 1068 -49.94 59.02 -66.46
C ASP A 1068 -48.85 57.95 -66.22
N THR A 1069 -48.36 57.80 -64.98
CA THR A 1069 -47.35 56.79 -64.60
C THR A 1069 -47.92 55.37 -64.49
N ASP A 1070 -49.23 55.21 -64.23
CA ASP A 1070 -49.86 53.89 -64.16
C ASP A 1070 -49.95 53.20 -65.53
N ILE A 1071 -50.04 53.98 -66.61
CA ILE A 1071 -50.20 53.48 -68.00
C ILE A 1071 -49.01 52.62 -68.44
N ASN A 1072 -47.80 52.96 -68.00
CA ASN A 1072 -46.58 52.21 -68.32
C ASN A 1072 -46.28 51.07 -67.32
N ASN A 1073 -47.14 50.82 -66.32
CA ASN A 1073 -46.89 49.85 -65.26
C ASN A 1073 -48.07 48.90 -64.95
N ARG A 1074 -49.20 48.99 -65.67
CA ARG A 1074 -50.41 48.18 -65.40
C ARG A 1074 -51.02 47.58 -66.65
N VAL A 1075 -51.78 46.50 -66.44
CA VAL A 1075 -52.69 45.96 -67.45
C VAL A 1075 -53.89 46.88 -67.62
N LEU A 1076 -53.94 47.59 -68.75
CA LEU A 1076 -55.13 48.33 -69.17
C LEU A 1076 -56.16 47.37 -69.76
N THR A 1077 -57.45 47.62 -69.51
CA THR A 1077 -58.58 46.87 -70.10
C THR A 1077 -59.75 47.83 -70.36
N TYR A 1078 -60.46 47.65 -71.48
CA TYR A 1078 -61.59 48.47 -71.92
C TYR A 1078 -62.93 47.73 -71.79
N SER A 1079 -64.03 48.47 -71.60
CA SER A 1079 -65.42 47.97 -71.60
C SER A 1079 -66.36 49.12 -71.97
N SER A 1080 -67.33 48.88 -72.86
CA SER A 1080 -68.16 49.95 -73.47
C SER A 1080 -69.62 49.97 -72.98
N THR A 1081 -69.83 50.05 -71.67
CA THR A 1081 -71.16 49.86 -71.05
C THR A 1081 -72.01 51.13 -70.81
N ALA A 1082 -71.65 52.30 -71.35
CA ALA A 1082 -72.34 53.58 -71.09
C ALA A 1082 -72.82 54.32 -72.36
N SER A 1083 -73.98 54.99 -72.25
CA SER A 1083 -74.64 55.74 -73.33
C SER A 1083 -73.92 57.06 -73.66
N GLN A 1084 -73.71 57.35 -74.94
CA GLN A 1084 -73.04 58.57 -75.41
C GLN A 1084 -73.96 59.80 -75.44
N ASN A 1085 -73.38 61.00 -75.31
CA ASN A 1085 -74.08 62.29 -75.38
C ASN A 1085 -73.47 63.18 -76.48
N VAL A 1086 -74.26 64.08 -77.06
CA VAL A 1086 -74.12 64.56 -78.45
C VAL A 1086 -73.02 65.63 -78.69
N ASN A 1087 -72.11 65.84 -77.73
CA ASN A 1087 -71.01 66.82 -77.83
C ASN A 1087 -69.63 66.24 -77.41
N SER A 1088 -69.47 64.92 -77.44
CA SER A 1088 -68.21 64.23 -77.08
C SER A 1088 -67.32 63.91 -78.31
N PRO A 1089 -65.98 63.83 -78.16
CA PRO A 1089 -65.06 63.64 -79.29
C PRO A 1089 -65.13 62.25 -79.93
N SER A 1090 -64.82 62.20 -81.23
CA SER A 1090 -65.19 61.12 -82.15
C SER A 1090 -64.23 59.90 -82.21
N GLY A 1091 -63.90 59.33 -81.04
CA GLY A 1091 -63.22 58.03 -80.94
C GLY A 1091 -62.12 57.97 -79.88
N LEU A 1092 -61.83 56.78 -79.35
CA LEU A 1092 -60.75 56.58 -78.37
C LEU A 1092 -59.39 56.63 -79.07
N LYS A 1093 -58.58 57.62 -78.68
CA LYS A 1093 -57.22 57.84 -79.18
C LYS A 1093 -56.28 58.05 -78.00
N ILE A 1094 -55.15 57.35 -77.98
CA ILE A 1094 -54.07 57.59 -77.03
C ILE A 1094 -53.11 58.58 -77.70
N TRP A 1095 -53.13 59.85 -77.26
CA TRP A 1095 -52.46 60.98 -77.93
C TRP A 1095 -51.08 61.27 -77.34
N SER A 1096 -50.04 61.34 -78.19
CA SER A 1096 -48.76 61.92 -77.79
C SER A 1096 -48.88 63.45 -77.64
N ASN A 1097 -48.66 63.96 -76.43
CA ASN A 1097 -48.67 65.39 -76.15
C ASN A 1097 -47.22 65.90 -76.17
N GLY A 1098 -46.86 66.71 -77.17
CA GLY A 1098 -45.47 67.08 -77.52
C GLY A 1098 -44.75 68.03 -76.55
N ARG A 1099 -44.89 67.82 -75.24
CA ARG A 1099 -44.22 68.58 -74.16
C ARG A 1099 -43.68 67.71 -73.01
N GLY A 1100 -43.87 66.39 -73.05
CA GLY A 1100 -43.31 65.47 -72.06
C GLY A 1100 -41.84 65.13 -72.36
N LYS A 1101 -40.91 65.48 -71.46
CA LYS A 1101 -39.55 64.90 -71.48
C LYS A 1101 -39.67 63.43 -71.08
N ALA A 1102 -39.09 62.54 -71.88
CA ALA A 1102 -39.03 61.12 -71.55
C ALA A 1102 -38.17 60.91 -70.29
N TYR A 1103 -38.82 60.53 -69.19
CA TYR A 1103 -38.16 59.79 -68.13
C TYR A 1103 -38.06 58.32 -68.56
N ARG A 1104 -37.02 57.61 -68.12
CA ARG A 1104 -36.69 56.25 -68.57
C ARG A 1104 -37.80 55.26 -68.25
#